data_AF-A0A933UJ10-F1
#
_entry.id   AF-A0A933UJ10-F1
#
_cell.length_a   1.000
_cell.length_b   1.000
_cell.length_c   1.000
_cell.angle_alpha   90.00
_cell.angle_beta   90.00
_cell.angle_gamma   90.00
#
_symmetry.space_group_name_H-M   'P 1'
#
loop_
_entity.id
_entity.type
_entity.pdbx_description
1 polymer ?
#
loop_
_entity_poly.entity_id
_entity_poly.type
_entity_poly.pdbx_seq_one_letter_code
_entity_poly.pdbx_strand_id
1 'polypeptide(L)'
;MADREHHLQRTEGPSAHASLRQRHAFAERAASAPSEPPFDQEETWWGKLSSCFLDNWPWALCTGLALAVLGFAWGFLYTEYAATVTLEINRPAGSGSRLAPETTAHFFDRLASELKSPAFLARLGAAVRPRQSPSALRSKCFFTLEARAGQITFEARDRSPEATFHLATNYAARGLARLRELWEEEAHRAVIAVEAQLDKADQEMAVVREKLAAFQENHVTLDSEREYHDFLTERSVLDRRVTVLQTQMEADQARAKVLADELRKHDPALVSAREALNQARLHFTEAHPRVLGLRAAVEQLEAESASTPRTNESFLAGTNTLAAGLYFRLVDTRATIDAAARELETAETRRVKLEDQLRRLGRMDAGYTGLKSRYQSLKDCRDALIKQRDETALQQGQAVVFNRVLEPASFDRVSALRKWRTGFAWGGGFGVLGLLLGAALGRVNGGADRRIRSERQLRAATRLPVLRSLPDLGTMDAGAKEAWAAETFAVLKARVCEGRSQALVCGLVSSLPGEGKSTWIKLLSGAASQQGYRVIVVTDEPLRSARLKQLSCAGAAPTQSSSPAEPTGSVAQTFQSAVSPVFQPADVEQGKPPETFNALPTESRRYRRLKNLRSEASRSEPDAGPARESPTHIPLAEWIWDWQHRDQFQQALANTSMRENVAVFVEVPACSTPAGVMLAEKVPNLIWLSGQGAARAETTRSQLRTLRLAGCRFTGAVFNREHLYPVVTARKAVAAVVLAWLCFAALSALAAVDRAGEPPAPVPSDGSPLLPTLNTNLAVLGDEPSQPGTLSASSPHQLADWQKRLTLGPGDVMDVFLYGQPDAARTGLTIGPDGRINYLQATDVMASGLTVDELRAELQKALAKYHLAPQIIINPSAYRSKRYIILGNVTGKGVYTLDRPTTIIESIAKAKGFTSTVQGQNAALLVDLSRSFLARRKEDGSVGRVPVDFEALFLRGDLSQNLPLAPEDYLFFPATGLQEVYVVGEVRAPGLVPFTADLTALGAVIGRGGFTERAYKSRLLVLRGSLTRPEPFVVDANDILKARGTDFKLSNRDIVYVSRKPWAKAEEMLETAILDFTRAAVIGFTGQHIGPFIKEPLIK
;
A
#
# COMPACT_ATOMS: atom_id res chain seq x y z
N MET A 1 0.11 32.99 59.35
CA MET A 1 -0.04 34.10 60.33
C MET A 1 -1.36 33.91 61.08
N ALA A 2 -1.47 32.82 61.83
CA ALA A 2 -2.67 32.44 62.60
C ALA A 2 -2.35 32.36 64.10
N ASP A 3 -1.40 33.19 64.56
CA ASP A 3 -0.92 33.22 65.95
C ASP A 3 -0.85 34.66 66.51
N ARG A 4 -1.65 35.56 65.94
CA ARG A 4 -1.69 36.98 66.33
C ARG A 4 -3.10 37.51 66.58
N GLU A 5 -4.05 36.62 66.86
CA GLU A 5 -5.45 36.98 67.15
C GLU A 5 -5.86 36.72 68.61
N HIS A 6 -4.97 36.22 69.46
CA HIS A 6 -5.31 35.90 70.86
C HIS A 6 -5.17 37.06 71.86
N HIS A 7 -4.87 38.30 71.42
CA HIS A 7 -4.51 39.38 72.35
C HIS A 7 -5.31 40.69 72.26
N LEU A 8 -6.39 40.78 71.50
CA LEU A 8 -7.19 42.02 71.37
C LEU A 8 -8.72 41.81 71.48
N GLN A 9 -9.16 40.91 72.36
CA GLN A 9 -10.56 40.83 72.78
C GLN A 9 -10.67 40.99 74.29
N ARG A 10 -10.57 42.23 74.77
CA ARG A 10 -11.08 42.68 76.07
C ARG A 10 -10.95 44.20 76.11
N THR A 11 -11.97 44.89 75.61
CA THR A 11 -12.44 46.22 76.06
C THR A 11 -13.43 46.76 75.04
N GLU A 12 -14.69 46.91 75.45
CA GLU A 12 -15.61 48.03 75.21
C GLU A 12 -17.09 47.60 75.09
N GLY A 13 -17.95 48.41 75.74
CA GLY A 13 -19.30 48.07 76.18
C GLY A 13 -20.46 48.52 75.28
N PRO A 14 -21.70 48.50 75.81
CA PRO A 14 -22.91 48.25 75.04
C PRO A 14 -23.64 49.53 74.58
N SER A 15 -23.00 50.37 73.77
CA SER A 15 -23.67 51.46 73.02
C SER A 15 -23.54 51.32 71.48
N ALA A 16 -22.81 50.32 71.00
CA ALA A 16 -22.62 50.05 69.57
C ALA A 16 -23.74 49.20 68.93
N HIS A 17 -24.66 48.62 69.71
CA HIS A 17 -25.63 47.65 69.19
C HIS A 17 -26.83 48.25 68.44
N ALA A 18 -27.09 49.56 68.54
CA ALA A 18 -28.18 50.22 67.80
C ALA A 18 -27.76 50.73 66.41
N SER A 19 -26.50 51.15 66.24
CA SER A 19 -25.94 51.58 64.94
C SER A 19 -25.52 50.42 64.03
N LEU A 20 -25.38 49.22 64.60
CA LEU A 20 -25.13 47.97 63.87
C LEU A 20 -26.37 47.43 63.15
N ARG A 21 -27.59 47.60 63.69
CA ARG A 21 -28.82 47.10 63.02
C ARG A 21 -29.22 47.89 61.76
N GLN A 22 -28.97 49.20 61.70
CA GLN A 22 -29.19 49.98 60.46
C GLN A 22 -28.09 49.73 59.40
N ARG A 23 -26.87 49.36 59.80
CA ARG A 23 -25.80 48.94 58.88
C ARG A 23 -26.03 47.52 58.32
N HIS A 24 -26.67 46.63 59.08
CA HIS A 24 -27.03 45.29 58.60
C HIS A 24 -28.13 45.29 57.53
N ALA A 25 -29.13 46.18 57.62
CA ALA A 25 -30.17 46.31 56.59
C ALA A 25 -29.65 46.91 55.26
N PHE A 26 -28.54 47.66 55.30
CA PHE A 26 -27.85 48.17 54.10
C PHE A 26 -26.91 47.13 53.48
N ALA A 27 -26.35 46.24 54.30
CA ALA A 27 -25.50 45.13 53.85
C ALA A 27 -26.28 44.02 53.12
N GLU A 28 -27.53 43.76 53.48
CA GLU A 28 -28.37 42.75 52.79
C GLU A 28 -28.85 43.20 51.40
N ARG A 29 -29.00 44.50 51.13
CA ARG A 29 -29.25 45.00 49.75
C ARG A 29 -28.00 44.99 48.87
N ALA A 30 -26.81 45.02 49.43
CA ALA A 30 -25.55 44.91 48.70
C ALA A 30 -25.20 43.47 48.27
N ALA A 31 -25.90 42.45 48.80
CA ALA A 31 -25.65 41.03 48.56
C ALA A 31 -26.39 40.44 47.32
N SER A 32 -27.02 41.27 46.47
CA SER A 32 -27.75 40.83 45.26
C SER A 32 -27.18 41.37 43.94
N ALA A 33 -25.90 41.78 43.91
CA ALA A 33 -25.17 42.08 42.68
C ALA A 33 -24.26 40.91 42.29
N PRO A 34 -24.15 40.53 41.00
CA PRO A 34 -23.31 39.40 40.58
C PRO A 34 -21.85 39.64 40.94
N SER A 35 -21.22 38.64 41.55
CA SER A 35 -19.83 38.65 42.03
C SER A 35 -18.84 38.99 40.92
N GLU A 36 -18.09 40.09 41.08
CA GLU A 36 -16.88 40.36 40.29
C GLU A 36 -15.75 39.38 40.67
N PRO A 37 -14.95 38.89 39.70
CA PRO A 37 -13.82 38.01 40.00
C PRO A 37 -12.66 38.77 40.69
N PRO A 38 -11.83 38.07 41.49
CA PRO A 38 -10.82 38.67 42.36
C PRO A 38 -9.71 39.41 41.59
N PHE A 39 -9.19 40.47 42.22
CA PHE A 39 -7.96 41.17 41.85
C PHE A 39 -6.78 40.18 41.92
N ASP A 40 -5.99 40.11 40.85
CA ASP A 40 -4.75 39.32 40.65
C ASP A 40 -4.91 37.92 40.02
N GLN A 41 -4.79 37.86 38.68
CA GLN A 41 -4.24 36.71 37.98
C GLN A 41 -2.91 37.12 37.35
N GLU A 42 -1.83 36.47 37.74
CA GLU A 42 -0.50 36.64 37.16
C GLU A 42 -0.45 36.10 35.72
N GLU A 43 0.00 36.92 34.77
CA GLU A 43 0.23 36.51 33.37
C GLU A 43 1.33 35.44 33.28
N THR A 44 1.01 34.32 32.61
CA THR A 44 1.90 33.19 32.36
C THR A 44 3.15 33.58 31.54
N TRP A 45 4.27 32.90 31.77
CA TRP A 45 5.57 33.24 31.15
C TRP A 45 5.53 33.24 29.61
N TRP A 46 4.69 32.39 29.01
CA TRP A 46 4.43 32.34 27.56
C TRP A 46 3.74 33.62 27.03
N GLY A 47 2.87 34.23 27.82
CA GLY A 47 2.25 35.52 27.50
C GLY A 47 3.29 36.65 27.40
N LYS A 48 4.22 36.70 28.37
CA LYS A 48 5.33 37.67 28.37
C LYS A 48 6.35 37.42 27.25
N LEU A 49 6.58 36.17 26.86
CA LEU A 49 7.52 35.80 25.80
C LEU A 49 6.98 36.16 24.41
N SER A 50 5.69 35.92 24.18
CA SER A 50 5.02 36.27 22.92
C SER A 50 4.90 37.79 22.73
N SER A 51 4.63 38.56 23.79
CA SER A 51 4.59 40.02 23.72
C SER A 51 5.98 40.62 23.45
N CYS A 52 7.05 40.09 24.07
CA CYS A 52 8.41 40.55 23.81
C CYS A 52 8.88 40.28 22.36
N PHE A 53 8.44 39.16 21.77
CA PHE A 53 8.78 38.84 20.38
C PHE A 53 8.03 39.75 19.41
N LEU A 54 6.76 40.07 19.68
CA LEU A 54 5.96 40.95 18.83
C LEU A 54 6.44 42.41 18.82
N ASP A 55 6.96 42.92 19.94
CA ASP A 55 7.35 44.32 20.06
C ASP A 55 8.79 44.63 19.58
N ASN A 56 9.71 43.64 19.57
CA ASN A 56 11.14 43.85 19.29
C ASN A 56 11.76 42.98 18.18
N TRP A 57 10.95 42.27 17.39
CA TRP A 57 11.44 41.36 16.34
C TRP A 57 12.42 41.94 15.29
N PRO A 58 12.44 43.24 14.91
CA PRO A 58 13.34 43.74 13.88
C PRO A 58 14.82 43.66 14.27
N TRP A 59 15.12 43.93 15.55
CA TRP A 59 16.50 43.92 16.05
C TRP A 59 17.08 42.51 16.16
N ALA A 60 16.26 41.52 16.55
CA ALA A 60 16.66 40.11 16.59
C ALA A 60 16.97 39.56 15.19
N LEU A 61 16.28 40.04 14.17
CA LEU A 61 16.49 39.65 12.78
C LEU A 61 17.82 40.15 12.21
N CYS A 62 18.14 41.43 12.43
CA CYS A 62 19.38 42.01 11.93
C CYS A 62 20.62 41.33 12.54
N THR A 63 20.59 41.02 13.84
CA THR A 63 21.71 40.35 14.52
C THR A 63 21.85 38.88 14.12
N GLY A 64 20.73 38.18 13.93
CA GLY A 64 20.72 36.80 13.43
C GLY A 64 21.32 36.69 12.03
N LEU A 65 20.95 37.59 11.12
CA LEU A 65 21.39 37.54 9.73
C LEU A 65 22.89 37.87 9.59
N ALA A 66 23.41 38.83 10.37
CA ALA A 66 24.83 39.19 10.36
C ALA A 66 25.74 38.03 10.85
N LEU A 67 25.34 37.34 11.94
CA LEU A 67 26.12 36.22 12.47
C LEU A 67 26.05 34.98 11.57
N ALA A 68 24.92 34.76 10.88
CA ALA A 68 24.79 33.67 9.92
C ALA A 68 25.79 33.78 8.75
N VAL A 69 26.04 34.99 8.25
CA VAL A 69 27.02 35.23 7.17
C VAL A 69 28.45 34.96 7.64
N LEU A 70 28.79 35.37 8.86
CA LEU A 70 30.11 35.10 9.45
C LEU A 70 30.34 33.60 9.69
N GLY A 71 29.34 32.90 10.20
CA GLY A 71 29.38 31.44 10.39
C GLY A 71 29.56 30.70 9.07
N PHE A 72 28.89 31.17 8.00
CA PHE A 72 29.03 30.59 6.66
C PHE A 72 30.45 30.74 6.10
N ALA A 73 31.01 31.96 6.18
CA ALA A 73 32.37 32.24 5.71
C ALA A 73 33.42 31.38 6.44
N TRP A 74 33.25 31.20 7.76
CA TRP A 74 34.13 30.37 8.57
C TRP A 74 34.08 28.89 8.14
N GLY A 75 32.88 28.31 8.01
CA GLY A 75 32.71 26.91 7.63
C GLY A 75 33.17 26.58 6.21
N PHE A 76 33.14 27.59 5.32
CA PHE A 76 33.56 27.45 3.92
C PHE A 76 35.08 27.45 3.73
N LEU A 77 35.81 28.27 4.51
CA LEU A 77 37.26 28.42 4.37
C LEU A 77 38.07 27.30 5.02
N TYR A 78 37.54 26.68 6.09
CA TYR A 78 38.31 25.75 6.94
C TYR A 78 38.23 24.26 6.54
N THR A 79 37.42 23.90 5.53
CA THR A 79 37.16 22.49 5.17
C THR A 79 38.02 22.01 3.99
N GLU A 80 38.47 20.75 4.02
CA GLU A 80 39.33 20.14 2.98
C GLU A 80 38.52 19.66 1.77
N TYR A 81 39.18 19.52 0.61
CA TYR A 81 38.58 18.94 -0.60
C TYR A 81 38.60 17.40 -0.53
N ALA A 82 37.55 16.77 -1.05
CA ALA A 82 37.44 15.32 -1.15
C ALA A 82 37.14 14.92 -2.60
N ALA A 83 37.90 13.93 -3.10
CA ALA A 83 37.65 13.29 -4.38
C ALA A 83 37.40 11.79 -4.15
N THR A 84 36.34 11.29 -4.77
CA THR A 84 35.90 9.89 -4.69
C THR A 84 35.95 9.27 -6.08
N VAL A 85 36.51 8.07 -6.18
CA VAL A 85 36.42 7.22 -7.37
C VAL A 85 35.58 6.01 -6.99
N THR A 86 34.40 5.90 -7.61
CA THR A 86 33.47 4.79 -7.38
C THR A 86 33.52 3.80 -8.52
N LEU A 87 33.71 2.53 -8.19
CA LEU A 87 33.77 1.42 -9.14
C LEU A 87 32.59 0.49 -8.89
N GLU A 88 31.93 0.06 -9.95
CA GLU A 88 30.86 -0.94 -9.89
C GLU A 88 31.43 -2.33 -10.21
N ILE A 89 31.13 -3.30 -9.35
CA ILE A 89 31.45 -4.70 -9.58
C ILE A 89 30.35 -5.27 -10.47
N ASN A 90 30.60 -5.37 -11.77
CA ASN A 90 29.68 -6.06 -12.66
C ASN A 90 29.78 -7.57 -12.44
N ARG A 91 28.74 -8.18 -11.85
CA ARG A 91 28.66 -9.64 -11.72
C ARG A 91 28.17 -10.20 -13.06
N PRO A 92 28.84 -11.22 -13.64
CA PRO A 92 28.37 -11.82 -14.88
C PRO A 92 26.95 -12.38 -14.70
N ALA A 93 26.04 -11.96 -15.57
CA ALA A 93 24.66 -12.38 -15.57
C ALA A 93 24.58 -13.87 -15.95
N GLY A 94 24.43 -14.74 -14.96
CA GLY A 94 24.23 -16.18 -15.18
C GLY A 94 24.77 -17.12 -14.10
N SER A 95 25.69 -16.69 -13.22
CA SER A 95 26.19 -17.58 -12.16
C SER A 95 25.25 -17.56 -10.95
N GLY A 96 24.37 -18.55 -10.85
CA GLY A 96 23.54 -18.81 -9.66
C GLY A 96 24.34 -19.28 -8.44
N SER A 97 25.67 -19.38 -8.52
CA SER A 97 26.52 -19.70 -7.38
C SER A 97 26.65 -18.48 -6.46
N ARG A 98 25.96 -18.55 -5.32
CA ARG A 98 26.30 -17.75 -4.15
C ARG A 98 27.72 -18.15 -3.75
N LEU A 99 28.72 -17.34 -4.08
CA LEU A 99 29.90 -17.27 -3.21
C LEU A 99 29.36 -17.03 -1.80
N ALA A 100 29.65 -17.95 -0.88
CA ALA A 100 29.13 -17.88 0.47
C ALA A 100 29.41 -16.48 1.06
N PRO A 101 28.43 -15.85 1.74
CA PRO A 101 28.60 -14.49 2.27
C PRO A 101 29.84 -14.38 3.18
N GLU A 102 30.22 -15.46 3.86
CA GLU A 102 31.40 -15.52 4.72
C GLU A 102 32.74 -15.41 3.98
N THR A 103 32.86 -15.92 2.74
CA THR A 103 34.12 -15.83 1.97
C THR A 103 34.30 -14.44 1.35
N THR A 104 33.21 -13.77 0.97
CA THR A 104 33.28 -12.41 0.42
C THR A 104 33.69 -11.36 1.45
N ALA A 105 33.22 -11.45 2.70
CA ALA A 105 33.61 -10.52 3.75
C ALA A 105 35.11 -10.63 4.09
N HIS A 106 35.61 -11.86 4.24
CA HIS A 106 37.02 -12.12 4.49
C HIS A 106 37.93 -11.63 3.36
N PHE A 107 37.52 -11.82 2.10
CA PHE A 107 38.24 -11.31 0.94
C PHE A 107 38.42 -9.78 0.99
N PHE A 108 37.34 -9.04 1.22
CA PHE A 108 37.39 -7.58 1.24
C PHE A 108 38.10 -7.01 2.47
N ASP A 109 38.00 -7.66 3.63
CA ASP A 109 38.78 -7.29 4.82
C ASP A 109 40.28 -7.48 4.57
N ARG A 110 40.65 -8.56 3.89
CA ARG A 110 42.05 -8.82 3.49
C ARG A 110 42.56 -7.73 2.55
N LEU A 111 41.78 -7.37 1.53
CA LEU A 111 42.10 -6.25 0.63
C LEU A 111 42.25 -4.92 1.39
N ALA A 112 41.31 -4.58 2.28
CA ALA A 112 41.34 -3.34 3.06
C ALA A 112 42.57 -3.28 3.98
N SER A 113 43.01 -4.42 4.51
CA SER A 113 44.23 -4.53 5.30
C SER A 113 45.50 -4.31 4.46
N GLU A 114 45.56 -4.86 3.24
CA GLU A 114 46.69 -4.70 2.33
C GLU A 114 46.80 -3.28 1.77
N LEU A 115 45.68 -2.64 1.44
CA LEU A 115 45.64 -1.25 0.96
C LEU A 115 46.09 -0.23 2.03
N LYS A 116 46.05 -0.61 3.32
CA LYS A 116 46.54 0.20 4.44
C LYS A 116 47.96 -0.19 4.87
N SER A 117 48.56 -1.20 4.25
CA SER A 117 49.90 -1.67 4.61
C SER A 117 50.97 -0.60 4.29
N PRO A 118 52.03 -0.50 5.11
CA PRO A 118 53.10 0.47 4.87
C PRO A 118 53.83 0.23 3.54
N ALA A 119 53.91 -1.03 3.08
CA ALA A 119 54.50 -1.38 1.79
C ALA A 119 53.67 -0.84 0.61
N PHE A 120 52.34 -0.99 0.65
CA PHE A 120 51.45 -0.43 -0.37
C PHE A 120 51.48 1.10 -0.38
N LEU A 121 51.39 1.73 0.80
CA LEU A 121 51.42 3.19 0.94
C LEU A 121 52.78 3.79 0.56
N ALA A 122 53.89 3.10 0.80
CA ALA A 122 55.23 3.53 0.34
C ALA A 122 55.32 3.53 -1.20
N ARG A 123 54.78 2.50 -1.85
CA ARG A 123 54.67 2.48 -3.32
C ARG A 123 53.79 3.64 -3.78
N LEU A 124 52.60 3.82 -3.19
CA LEU A 124 51.65 4.91 -3.52
C LEU A 124 52.33 6.29 -3.42
N GLY A 125 53.02 6.57 -2.30
CA GLY A 125 53.69 7.84 -2.05
C GLY A 125 54.85 8.14 -3.00
N ALA A 126 55.48 7.12 -3.58
CA ALA A 126 56.50 7.30 -4.61
C ALA A 126 55.93 7.78 -5.97
N ALA A 127 54.63 7.54 -6.22
CA ALA A 127 53.96 7.86 -7.49
C ALA A 127 53.17 9.17 -7.47
N VAL A 128 52.83 9.69 -6.28
CA VAL A 128 52.07 10.94 -6.11
C VAL A 128 53.02 12.14 -6.11
N ARG A 129 52.63 13.24 -6.78
CA ARG A 129 53.35 14.53 -6.74
C ARG A 129 52.53 15.58 -5.99
N PRO A 130 53.11 16.33 -5.03
CA PRO A 130 54.44 16.13 -4.43
C PRO A 130 54.52 14.81 -3.64
N ARG A 131 55.73 14.24 -3.50
CA ARG A 131 55.95 12.97 -2.78
C ARG A 131 55.47 13.12 -1.33
N GLN A 132 54.66 12.17 -0.87
CA GLN A 132 54.11 12.15 0.49
C GLN A 132 54.64 10.93 1.26
N SER A 133 54.86 11.09 2.57
CA SER A 133 55.28 9.99 3.43
C SER A 133 54.13 9.00 3.67
N PRO A 134 54.41 7.71 3.94
CA PRO A 134 53.37 6.70 4.20
C PRO A 134 52.43 7.07 5.37
N SER A 135 52.93 7.78 6.38
CA SER A 135 52.14 8.25 7.52
C SER A 135 51.15 9.35 7.14
N ALA A 136 51.56 10.27 6.26
CA ALA A 136 50.68 11.33 5.76
C ALA A 136 49.58 10.79 4.83
N LEU A 137 49.87 9.75 4.05
CA LEU A 137 48.89 9.12 3.16
C LEU A 137 47.82 8.34 3.90
N ARG A 138 48.17 7.77 5.07
CA ARG A 138 47.24 6.98 5.90
C ARG A 138 46.08 7.80 6.45
N SER A 139 46.28 9.10 6.72
CA SER A 139 45.22 10.00 7.17
C SER A 139 44.43 10.64 6.02
N LYS A 140 44.91 10.50 4.78
CA LYS A 140 44.33 11.12 3.58
C LYS A 140 43.57 10.17 2.68
N CYS A 141 43.89 8.87 2.68
CA CYS A 141 43.26 7.86 1.82
C CYS A 141 42.29 6.99 2.61
N PHE A 142 41.06 6.84 2.11
CA PHE A 142 39.99 6.07 2.71
C PHE A 142 39.42 5.07 1.70
N PHE A 143 39.05 3.90 2.20
CA PHE A 143 38.44 2.83 1.43
C PHE A 143 37.14 2.44 2.11
N THR A 144 36.04 2.49 1.37
CA THR A 144 34.71 2.09 1.83
C THR A 144 34.07 1.13 0.84
N LEU A 145 33.43 0.09 1.39
CA LEU A 145 32.72 -0.93 0.64
C LEU A 145 31.24 -0.86 1.00
N GLU A 146 30.39 -0.62 0.01
CA GLU A 146 28.94 -0.72 0.18
C GLU A 146 28.45 -2.11 -0.27
N ALA A 147 28.39 -3.03 0.69
CA ALA A 147 28.10 -4.45 0.46
C ALA A 147 26.76 -4.73 -0.26
N ARG A 148 25.76 -3.83 -0.14
CA ARG A 148 24.45 -3.97 -0.80
C ARG A 148 24.42 -3.50 -2.26
N ALA A 149 25.31 -2.58 -2.63
CA ALA A 149 25.33 -1.96 -3.97
C ALA A 149 26.38 -2.59 -4.90
N GLY A 150 27.30 -3.41 -4.38
CA GLY A 150 28.41 -3.94 -5.19
C GLY A 150 29.37 -2.83 -5.64
N GLN A 151 29.45 -1.74 -4.88
CA GLN A 151 30.27 -0.57 -5.21
C GLN A 151 31.48 -0.48 -4.28
N ILE A 152 32.64 -0.26 -4.89
CA ILE A 152 33.90 -0.01 -4.20
C ILE A 152 34.23 1.47 -4.37
N THR A 153 34.45 2.17 -3.26
CA THR A 153 34.73 3.61 -3.27
C THR A 153 36.12 3.89 -2.69
N PHE A 154 36.96 4.53 -3.50
CA PHE A 154 38.27 5.04 -3.11
C PHE A 154 38.16 6.55 -2.88
N GLU A 155 38.37 7.02 -1.66
CA GLU A 155 38.31 8.45 -1.32
C GLU A 155 39.71 8.96 -0.95
N ALA A 156 40.10 10.11 -1.49
CA ALA A 156 41.29 10.84 -1.03
C ALA A 156 40.92 12.27 -0.61
N ARG A 157 41.63 12.79 0.39
CA ARG A 157 41.43 14.13 0.97
C ARG A 157 42.72 14.93 0.94
N ASP A 158 42.63 16.18 0.45
CA ASP A 158 43.74 17.14 0.55
C ASP A 158 43.23 18.60 0.51
N ARG A 159 44.11 19.55 0.80
CA ARG A 159 43.77 20.99 0.81
C ARG A 159 43.73 21.62 -0.58
N SER A 160 44.38 21.02 -1.57
CA SER A 160 44.37 21.50 -2.95
C SER A 160 43.61 20.54 -3.87
N PRO A 161 42.72 21.06 -4.75
CA PRO A 161 41.89 20.23 -5.62
C PRO A 161 42.72 19.36 -6.57
N GLU A 162 43.84 19.88 -7.08
CA GLU A 162 44.77 19.14 -7.96
C GLU A 162 45.45 17.97 -7.24
N ALA A 163 45.96 18.19 -6.02
CA ALA A 163 46.61 17.11 -5.27
C ALA A 163 45.60 16.03 -4.84
N THR A 164 44.38 16.42 -4.44
CA THR A 164 43.31 15.49 -4.10
C THR A 164 42.91 14.62 -5.30
N PHE A 165 42.80 15.22 -6.50
CA PHE A 165 42.48 14.52 -7.74
C PHE A 165 43.56 13.50 -8.13
N HIS A 166 44.82 13.91 -8.15
CA HIS A 166 45.94 13.03 -8.47
C HIS A 166 46.11 11.90 -7.45
N LEU A 167 45.89 12.19 -6.16
CA LEU A 167 45.97 11.19 -5.10
C LEU A 167 44.85 10.16 -5.23
N ALA A 168 43.59 10.57 -5.42
CA ALA A 168 42.45 9.67 -5.59
C ALA A 168 42.61 8.76 -6.83
N THR A 169 43.05 9.32 -7.95
CA THR A 169 43.22 8.58 -9.21
C THR A 169 44.32 7.52 -9.11
N ASN A 170 45.48 7.86 -8.53
CA ASN A 170 46.59 6.92 -8.33
C ASN A 170 46.24 5.84 -7.28
N TYR A 171 45.49 6.21 -6.24
CA TYR A 171 45.02 5.27 -5.23
C TYR A 171 44.03 4.25 -5.80
N ALA A 172 43.06 4.70 -6.59
CA ALA A 172 42.09 3.83 -7.26
C ALA A 172 42.74 2.90 -8.29
N ALA A 173 43.63 3.42 -9.15
CA ALA A 173 44.29 2.61 -10.18
C ALA A 173 45.12 1.46 -9.59
N ARG A 174 45.86 1.73 -8.51
CA ARG A 174 46.68 0.72 -7.83
C ARG A 174 45.88 -0.21 -6.93
N GLY A 175 44.84 0.30 -6.30
CA GLY A 175 43.88 -0.52 -5.55
C GLY A 175 43.19 -1.54 -6.46
N LEU A 176 42.81 -1.13 -7.67
CA LEU A 176 42.22 -2.00 -8.67
C LEU A 176 43.20 -3.08 -9.18
N ALA A 177 44.47 -2.72 -9.43
CA ALA A 177 45.49 -3.68 -9.83
C ALA A 177 45.66 -4.78 -8.77
N ARG A 178 45.75 -4.40 -7.48
CA ARG A 178 45.89 -5.37 -6.39
C ARG A 178 44.64 -6.22 -6.17
N LEU A 179 43.46 -5.63 -6.33
CA LEU A 179 42.20 -6.35 -6.32
C LEU A 179 42.20 -7.49 -7.37
N ARG A 180 42.63 -7.21 -8.60
CA ARG A 180 42.69 -8.22 -9.68
C ARG A 180 43.60 -9.40 -9.33
N GLU A 181 44.81 -9.13 -8.85
CA GLU A 181 45.76 -10.18 -8.43
C GLU A 181 45.16 -11.09 -7.34
N LEU A 182 44.51 -10.52 -6.33
CA LEU A 182 43.89 -11.29 -5.25
C LEU A 182 42.72 -12.16 -5.74
N TRP A 183 41.93 -11.67 -6.70
CA TRP A 183 40.85 -12.46 -7.31
C TRP A 183 41.39 -13.65 -8.12
N GLU A 184 42.46 -13.46 -8.88
CA GLU A 184 43.10 -14.54 -9.64
C GLU A 184 43.64 -15.64 -8.72
N GLU A 185 44.28 -15.25 -7.60
CA GLU A 185 44.76 -16.18 -6.58
C GLU A 185 43.62 -17.01 -5.94
N GLU A 186 42.49 -16.39 -5.62
CA GLU A 186 41.34 -17.09 -5.02
C GLU A 186 40.63 -18.01 -6.02
N ALA A 187 40.45 -17.56 -7.25
CA ALA A 187 39.86 -18.38 -8.30
C ALA A 187 40.73 -19.63 -8.58
N HIS A 188 42.07 -19.50 -8.56
CA HIS A 188 42.98 -20.65 -8.67
C HIS A 188 42.82 -21.64 -7.52
N ARG A 189 42.72 -21.16 -6.28
CA ARG A 189 42.49 -22.03 -5.11
C ARG A 189 41.15 -22.77 -5.18
N ALA A 190 40.10 -22.09 -5.66
CA ALA A 190 38.77 -22.68 -5.79
C ALA A 190 38.75 -23.83 -6.81
N VAL A 191 39.44 -23.67 -7.96
CA VAL A 191 39.56 -24.74 -8.97
C VAL A 191 40.30 -25.95 -8.40
N ILE A 192 41.44 -25.74 -7.74
CA ILE A 192 42.21 -26.84 -7.11
C ILE A 192 41.37 -27.60 -6.07
N ALA A 193 40.54 -26.89 -5.30
CA ALA A 193 39.67 -27.52 -4.30
C ALA A 193 38.56 -28.38 -4.94
N VAL A 194 37.96 -27.93 -6.05
CA VAL A 194 36.94 -28.70 -6.78
C VAL A 194 37.56 -29.91 -7.48
N GLU A 195 38.76 -29.77 -8.05
CA GLU A 195 39.52 -30.89 -8.63
C GLU A 195 39.81 -31.99 -7.61
N ALA A 196 40.23 -31.64 -6.40
CA ALA A 196 40.43 -32.61 -5.33
C ALA A 196 39.14 -33.36 -4.93
N GLN A 197 37.97 -32.72 -5.04
CA GLN A 197 36.67 -33.36 -4.80
C GLN A 197 36.26 -34.29 -5.94
N LEU A 198 36.56 -33.92 -7.19
CA LEU A 198 36.35 -34.75 -8.37
C LEU A 198 37.16 -36.05 -8.27
N ASP A 199 38.43 -35.96 -7.91
CA ASP A 199 39.30 -37.13 -7.75
C ASP A 199 38.74 -38.10 -6.71
N LYS A 200 38.23 -37.58 -5.59
CA LYS A 200 37.58 -38.39 -4.56
C LYS A 200 36.30 -39.07 -5.07
N ALA A 201 35.45 -38.36 -5.80
CA ALA A 201 34.24 -38.92 -6.37
C ALA A 201 34.55 -40.01 -7.42
N ASP A 202 35.57 -39.81 -8.25
CA ASP A 202 36.04 -40.78 -9.23
C ASP A 202 36.57 -42.06 -8.56
N GLN A 203 37.32 -41.95 -7.46
CA GLN A 203 37.75 -43.10 -6.66
C GLN A 203 36.57 -43.89 -6.08
N GLU A 204 35.58 -43.20 -5.50
CA GLU A 204 34.39 -43.86 -4.94
C GLU A 204 33.54 -44.55 -6.02
N MET A 205 33.39 -43.93 -7.19
CA MET A 205 32.70 -44.55 -8.33
C MET A 205 33.43 -45.80 -8.84
N ALA A 206 34.76 -45.79 -8.88
CA ALA A 206 35.55 -46.95 -9.31
C ALA A 206 35.26 -48.17 -8.41
N VAL A 207 35.24 -47.98 -7.08
CA VAL A 207 34.91 -49.02 -6.11
C VAL A 207 33.48 -49.55 -6.30
N VAL A 208 32.50 -48.66 -6.55
CA VAL A 208 31.11 -49.10 -6.79
C VAL A 208 30.97 -49.83 -8.12
N ARG A 209 31.69 -49.39 -9.16
CA ARG A 209 31.71 -50.04 -10.48
C ARG A 209 32.29 -51.46 -10.39
N GLU A 210 33.37 -51.65 -9.64
CA GLU A 210 33.95 -52.97 -9.38
C GLU A 210 32.93 -53.89 -8.68
N LYS A 211 32.21 -53.39 -7.66
CA LYS A 211 31.14 -54.16 -6.99
C LYS A 211 29.98 -54.50 -7.91
N LEU A 212 29.60 -53.60 -8.82
CA LEU A 212 28.55 -53.86 -9.83
C LEU A 212 29.00 -54.93 -10.83
N ALA A 213 30.25 -54.87 -11.30
CA ALA A 213 30.82 -55.87 -12.20
C ALA A 213 30.88 -57.26 -11.52
N ALA A 214 31.38 -57.32 -10.27
CA ALA A 214 31.39 -58.56 -9.49
C ALA A 214 29.98 -59.11 -9.23
N PHE A 215 28.98 -58.25 -9.08
CA PHE A 215 27.58 -58.67 -8.94
C PHE A 215 27.02 -59.25 -10.26
N GLN A 216 27.37 -58.65 -11.40
CA GLN A 216 26.95 -59.11 -12.73
C GLN A 216 27.65 -60.42 -13.15
N GLU A 217 28.93 -60.60 -12.82
CA GLU A 217 29.66 -61.84 -13.09
C GLU A 217 29.15 -63.03 -12.27
N ASN A 218 28.74 -62.79 -11.02
CA ASN A 218 28.22 -63.85 -10.14
C ASN A 218 26.74 -64.20 -10.38
N HIS A 219 25.97 -63.32 -11.04
CA HIS A 219 24.54 -63.49 -11.26
C HIS A 219 24.20 -63.35 -12.75
N VAL A 220 24.69 -64.32 -13.54
CA VAL A 220 24.40 -64.47 -14.97
C VAL A 220 23.11 -65.27 -15.13
N THR A 221 21.95 -64.63 -15.19
CA THR A 221 20.81 -65.20 -15.95
C THR A 221 19.89 -64.09 -16.45
N LEU A 222 19.49 -64.26 -17.71
CA LEU A 222 18.52 -63.44 -18.41
C LEU A 222 17.20 -63.40 -17.62
N ASP A 223 16.69 -62.18 -17.44
CA ASP A 223 15.27 -61.90 -17.16
C ASP A 223 14.75 -62.33 -15.78
N SER A 224 15.42 -61.89 -14.71
CA SER A 224 14.96 -62.08 -13.32
C SER A 224 13.54 -61.56 -13.07
N GLU A 225 13.08 -60.56 -13.83
CA GLU A 225 11.70 -60.08 -13.80
C GLU A 225 10.71 -61.11 -14.35
N ARG A 226 11.08 -61.80 -15.43
CA ARG A 226 10.27 -62.86 -16.03
C ARG A 226 10.20 -64.08 -15.12
N GLU A 227 11.33 -64.51 -14.55
CA GLU A 227 11.37 -65.60 -13.57
C GLU A 227 10.55 -65.26 -12.32
N TYR A 228 10.66 -64.02 -11.81
CA TYR A 228 9.84 -63.55 -10.69
C TYR A 228 8.34 -63.56 -11.00
N HIS A 229 7.96 -63.13 -12.22
CA HIS A 229 6.57 -63.18 -12.68
C HIS A 229 6.07 -64.61 -12.82
N ASP A 230 6.85 -65.51 -13.42
CA ASP A 230 6.50 -66.91 -13.59
C ASP A 230 6.29 -67.59 -12.22
N PHE A 231 7.15 -67.34 -11.24
CA PHE A 231 6.97 -67.86 -9.88
C PHE A 231 5.73 -67.27 -9.17
N LEU A 232 5.41 -65.98 -9.36
CA LEU A 232 4.17 -65.41 -8.84
C LEU A 232 2.93 -66.07 -9.45
N THR A 233 2.95 -66.35 -10.75
CA THR A 233 1.84 -67.04 -11.42
C THR A 233 1.68 -68.47 -10.91
N GLU A 234 2.77 -69.25 -10.80
CA GLU A 234 2.75 -70.62 -10.25
C GLU A 234 2.22 -70.63 -8.81
N ARG A 235 2.65 -69.69 -7.96
CA ARG A 235 2.13 -69.55 -6.59
C ARG A 235 0.63 -69.28 -6.59
N SER A 236 0.15 -68.37 -7.45
CA SER A 236 -1.28 -68.03 -7.51
C SER A 236 -2.16 -69.22 -7.90
N VAL A 237 -1.65 -70.11 -8.77
CA VAL A 237 -2.31 -71.35 -9.16
C VAL A 237 -2.35 -72.34 -7.99
N LEU A 238 -1.23 -72.48 -7.27
CA LEU A 238 -1.15 -73.34 -6.08
C LEU A 238 -2.07 -72.87 -4.96
N ASP A 239 -2.12 -71.57 -4.66
CA ASP A 239 -3.01 -71.02 -3.64
C ASP A 239 -4.50 -71.31 -3.97
N ARG A 240 -4.91 -71.12 -5.23
CA ARG A 240 -6.27 -71.51 -5.68
C ARG A 240 -6.53 -73.00 -5.52
N ARG A 241 -5.55 -73.85 -5.85
CA ARG A 241 -5.68 -75.31 -5.74
C ARG A 241 -5.83 -75.75 -4.28
N VAL A 242 -5.04 -75.18 -3.38
CA VAL A 242 -5.13 -75.42 -1.93
C VAL A 242 -6.52 -75.07 -1.42
N THR A 243 -7.06 -73.90 -1.76
CA THR A 243 -8.40 -73.48 -1.35
C THR A 243 -9.50 -74.42 -1.87
N VAL A 244 -9.40 -74.84 -3.13
CA VAL A 244 -10.37 -75.78 -3.73
C VAL A 244 -10.32 -77.13 -3.02
N LEU A 245 -9.13 -77.68 -2.76
CA LEU A 245 -8.96 -78.96 -2.07
C LEU A 245 -9.49 -78.91 -0.62
N GLN A 246 -9.21 -77.83 0.12
CA GLN A 246 -9.75 -77.63 1.47
C GLN A 246 -11.28 -77.59 1.47
N THR A 247 -11.87 -76.80 0.57
CA THR A 247 -13.33 -76.69 0.44
C THR A 247 -13.97 -78.03 0.07
N GLN A 248 -13.34 -78.79 -0.84
CA GLN A 248 -13.81 -80.12 -1.23
C GLN A 248 -13.74 -81.11 -0.05
N MET A 249 -12.65 -81.09 0.71
CA MET A 249 -12.50 -81.93 1.90
C MET A 249 -13.55 -81.61 2.97
N GLU A 250 -13.81 -80.33 3.25
CA GLU A 250 -14.85 -79.93 4.20
C GLU A 250 -16.24 -80.41 3.75
N ALA A 251 -16.54 -80.28 2.46
CA ALA A 251 -17.80 -80.74 1.89
C ALA A 251 -17.95 -82.27 1.98
N ASP A 252 -16.88 -83.02 1.65
CA ASP A 252 -16.90 -84.48 1.69
C ASP A 252 -16.91 -85.00 3.14
N GLN A 253 -16.26 -84.33 4.09
CA GLN A 253 -16.35 -84.64 5.52
C GLN A 253 -17.77 -84.45 6.05
N ALA A 254 -18.44 -83.36 5.66
CA ALA A 254 -19.83 -83.12 6.01
C ALA A 254 -20.75 -84.21 5.43
N ARG A 255 -20.54 -84.61 4.16
CA ARG A 255 -21.27 -85.71 3.51
C ARG A 255 -21.03 -87.05 4.22
N ALA A 256 -19.78 -87.37 4.53
CA ALA A 256 -19.42 -88.59 5.24
C ALA A 256 -20.07 -88.66 6.63
N LYS A 257 -20.17 -87.52 7.34
CA LYS A 257 -20.88 -87.43 8.62
C LYS A 257 -22.36 -87.74 8.46
N VAL A 258 -23.04 -87.13 7.48
CA VAL A 258 -24.46 -87.38 7.19
C VAL A 258 -24.70 -88.85 6.83
N LEU A 259 -23.87 -89.42 5.95
CA LEU A 259 -23.96 -90.83 5.54
C LEU A 259 -23.74 -91.77 6.72
N ALA A 260 -22.79 -91.47 7.61
CA ALA A 260 -22.57 -92.23 8.83
C ALA A 260 -23.78 -92.16 9.78
N ASP A 261 -24.38 -90.99 9.94
CA ASP A 261 -25.58 -90.80 10.77
C ASP A 261 -26.82 -91.51 10.20
N GLU A 262 -26.98 -91.57 8.87
CA GLU A 262 -28.04 -92.35 8.23
C GLU A 262 -27.80 -93.86 8.36
N LEU A 263 -26.57 -94.31 8.16
CA LEU A 263 -26.22 -95.73 8.29
C LEU A 263 -26.50 -96.25 9.71
N ARG A 264 -26.25 -95.43 10.75
CA ARG A 264 -26.58 -95.76 12.15
C ARG A 264 -28.07 -96.10 12.36
N LYS A 265 -28.99 -95.48 11.63
CA LYS A 265 -30.43 -95.73 11.77
C LYS A 265 -30.85 -97.12 11.28
N HIS A 266 -30.03 -97.77 10.46
CA HIS A 266 -30.30 -99.05 9.82
C HIS A 266 -29.46 -100.21 10.37
N ASP A 267 -28.89 -100.08 11.57
CA ASP A 267 -28.17 -101.17 12.25
C ASP A 267 -29.09 -102.40 12.43
N PRO A 268 -28.73 -103.59 11.93
CA PRO A 268 -29.58 -104.78 12.00
C PRO A 268 -29.97 -105.20 13.42
N ALA A 269 -29.09 -104.99 14.41
CA ALA A 269 -29.40 -105.30 15.81
C ALA A 269 -30.40 -104.30 16.42
N LEU A 270 -30.30 -103.03 16.01
CA LEU A 270 -31.23 -101.99 16.44
C LEU A 270 -32.61 -102.12 15.76
N VAL A 271 -32.61 -102.43 14.46
CA VAL A 271 -33.82 -102.66 13.67
C VAL A 271 -34.58 -103.88 14.20
N SER A 272 -33.89 -105.01 14.42
CA SER A 272 -34.52 -106.22 14.99
C SER A 272 -35.05 -106.01 16.41
N ALA A 273 -34.33 -105.30 17.27
CA ALA A 273 -34.81 -104.98 18.61
C ALA A 273 -36.06 -104.08 18.59
N ARG A 274 -36.12 -103.09 17.67
CA ARG A 274 -37.30 -102.24 17.45
C ARG A 274 -38.49 -103.02 16.90
N GLU A 275 -38.27 -103.94 15.97
CA GLU A 275 -39.32 -104.81 15.44
C GLU A 275 -39.88 -105.73 16.53
N ALA A 276 -39.01 -106.35 17.35
CA ALA A 276 -39.43 -107.18 18.47
C ALA A 276 -40.23 -106.38 19.51
N LEU A 277 -39.83 -105.13 19.80
CA LEU A 277 -40.59 -104.22 20.65
C LEU A 277 -41.96 -103.88 20.05
N ASN A 278 -42.02 -103.57 18.75
CA ASN A 278 -43.28 -103.26 18.06
C ASN A 278 -44.23 -104.47 18.02
N GLN A 279 -43.72 -105.68 17.78
CA GLN A 279 -44.52 -106.91 17.85
C GLN A 279 -45.05 -107.16 19.26
N ALA A 280 -44.24 -106.93 20.30
CA ALA A 280 -44.68 -107.07 21.68
C ALA A 280 -45.80 -106.06 22.03
N ARG A 281 -45.71 -104.82 21.51
CA ARG A 281 -46.74 -103.78 21.69
C ARG A 281 -48.10 -104.12 21.08
N LEU A 282 -48.14 -104.95 20.04
CA LEU A 282 -49.40 -105.39 19.43
C LEU A 282 -50.20 -106.34 20.33
N HIS A 283 -49.52 -107.07 21.22
CA HIS A 283 -50.13 -108.10 22.05
C HIS A 283 -50.18 -107.75 23.55
N PHE A 284 -49.33 -106.82 24.00
CA PHE A 284 -49.19 -106.47 25.41
C PHE A 284 -49.28 -104.95 25.62
N THR A 285 -49.85 -104.53 26.75
CA THR A 285 -49.89 -103.12 27.17
C THR A 285 -48.51 -102.59 27.54
N GLU A 286 -48.28 -101.29 27.44
CA GLU A 286 -46.98 -100.63 27.72
C GLU A 286 -46.39 -100.95 29.11
N ALA A 287 -47.24 -101.25 30.11
CA ALA A 287 -46.80 -101.59 31.48
C ALA A 287 -46.34 -103.06 31.64
N HIS A 288 -46.43 -103.89 30.59
CA HIS A 288 -46.07 -105.30 30.67
C HIS A 288 -44.54 -105.47 30.79
N PRO A 289 -44.02 -106.34 31.68
CA PRO A 289 -42.58 -106.50 31.94
C PRO A 289 -41.76 -106.76 30.67
N ARG A 290 -42.34 -107.51 29.71
CA ARG A 290 -41.72 -107.83 28.42
C ARG A 290 -41.51 -106.59 27.53
N VAL A 291 -42.43 -105.63 27.54
CA VAL A 291 -42.33 -104.39 26.74
C VAL A 291 -41.29 -103.46 27.36
N LEU A 292 -41.27 -103.32 28.69
CA LEU A 292 -40.27 -102.52 29.40
C LEU A 292 -38.85 -103.07 29.22
N GLY A 293 -38.68 -104.41 29.29
CA GLY A 293 -37.39 -105.05 29.05
C GLY A 293 -36.88 -104.85 27.61
N LEU A 294 -37.75 -105.02 26.61
CA LEU A 294 -37.39 -104.76 25.21
C LEU A 294 -37.11 -103.27 24.94
N ARG A 295 -37.82 -102.36 25.59
CA ARG A 295 -37.58 -100.91 25.49
C ARG A 295 -36.22 -100.52 26.05
N ALA A 296 -35.89 -101.00 27.25
CA ALA A 296 -34.57 -100.79 27.85
C ALA A 296 -33.45 -101.38 26.97
N ALA A 297 -33.68 -102.56 26.37
CA ALA A 297 -32.74 -103.16 25.43
C ALA A 297 -32.54 -102.31 24.16
N VAL A 298 -33.61 -101.75 23.59
CA VAL A 298 -33.51 -100.81 22.45
C VAL A 298 -32.74 -99.55 22.86
N GLU A 299 -33.05 -98.95 24.01
CA GLU A 299 -32.40 -97.73 24.49
C GLU A 299 -30.90 -97.96 24.79
N GLN A 300 -30.56 -99.12 25.34
CA GLN A 300 -29.17 -99.53 25.56
C GLN A 300 -28.43 -99.76 24.23
N LEU A 301 -29.07 -100.40 23.24
CA LEU A 301 -28.51 -100.57 21.90
C LEU A 301 -28.35 -99.23 21.17
N GLU A 302 -29.26 -98.28 21.36
CA GLU A 302 -29.13 -96.91 20.84
C GLU A 302 -27.93 -96.19 21.47
N ALA A 303 -27.75 -96.28 22.80
CA ALA A 303 -26.60 -95.71 23.51
C ALA A 303 -25.26 -96.37 23.13
N GLU A 304 -25.24 -97.70 22.94
CA GLU A 304 -24.05 -98.44 22.48
C GLU A 304 -23.69 -98.08 21.02
N SER A 305 -24.69 -97.91 20.15
CA SER A 305 -24.48 -97.48 18.75
C SER A 305 -23.98 -96.03 18.65
N ALA A 306 -24.32 -95.18 19.62
CA ALA A 306 -23.85 -93.81 19.70
C ALA A 306 -22.38 -93.71 20.16
N SER A 307 -21.90 -94.67 20.95
CA SER A 307 -20.57 -94.66 21.58
C SER A 307 -19.53 -95.51 20.84
N THR A 308 -19.93 -96.55 20.12
CA THR A 308 -19.00 -97.52 19.52
C THR A 308 -19.30 -97.74 18.04
N PRO A 309 -18.40 -97.37 17.10
CA PRO A 309 -18.56 -97.73 15.70
C PRO A 309 -18.43 -99.26 15.56
N ARG A 310 -19.56 -99.96 15.37
CA ARG A 310 -19.57 -101.41 15.15
C ARG A 310 -18.81 -101.77 13.88
N THR A 311 -18.11 -102.91 13.90
CA THR A 311 -17.23 -103.37 12.84
C THR A 311 -17.98 -103.60 11.53
N ASN A 312 -17.38 -103.08 10.45
CA ASN A 312 -17.86 -102.98 9.08
C ASN A 312 -18.51 -104.25 8.48
N GLU A 313 -18.17 -105.43 9.01
CA GLU A 313 -18.67 -106.73 8.52
C GLU A 313 -20.15 -106.96 8.85
N SER A 314 -20.65 -106.36 9.93
CA SER A 314 -22.04 -106.55 10.39
C SER A 314 -23.09 -105.94 9.45
N PHE A 315 -22.74 -104.90 8.68
CA PHE A 315 -23.63 -104.27 7.69
C PHE A 315 -23.60 -104.97 6.33
N LEU A 316 -22.55 -105.72 6.03
CA LEU A 316 -22.41 -106.49 4.78
C LEU A 316 -23.08 -107.88 4.87
N ALA A 317 -23.28 -108.41 6.08
CA ALA A 317 -23.85 -109.73 6.31
C ALA A 317 -25.41 -109.77 6.36
N GLY A 318 -26.08 -108.61 6.38
CA GLY A 318 -27.54 -108.50 6.50
C GLY A 318 -28.29 -108.40 5.18
N THR A 319 -29.55 -108.83 5.13
CA THR A 319 -30.46 -108.79 3.96
C THR A 319 -30.89 -107.38 3.51
N ASN A 320 -30.38 -106.31 4.15
CA ASN A 320 -30.80 -104.94 3.90
C ASN A 320 -29.90 -104.26 2.84
N THR A 321 -30.35 -104.31 1.58
CA THR A 321 -29.63 -103.75 0.42
C THR A 321 -29.37 -102.24 0.51
N LEU A 322 -30.20 -101.49 1.23
CA LEU A 322 -30.03 -100.05 1.43
C LEU A 322 -28.86 -99.72 2.37
N ALA A 323 -28.70 -100.47 3.46
CA ALA A 323 -27.60 -100.27 4.41
C ALA A 323 -26.23 -100.57 3.77
N ALA A 324 -26.14 -101.62 2.96
CA ALA A 324 -24.95 -101.94 2.19
C ALA A 324 -24.61 -100.81 1.18
N GLY A 325 -25.62 -100.27 0.48
CA GLY A 325 -25.45 -99.15 -0.44
C GLY A 325 -24.95 -97.85 0.23
N LEU A 326 -25.49 -97.51 1.40
CA LEU A 326 -25.03 -96.37 2.21
C LEU A 326 -23.60 -96.56 2.72
N TYR A 327 -23.26 -97.78 3.15
CA TYR A 327 -21.91 -98.12 3.58
C TYR A 327 -20.88 -97.96 2.45
N PHE A 328 -21.16 -98.47 1.24
CA PHE A 328 -20.26 -98.30 0.09
C PHE A 328 -20.04 -96.82 -0.25
N ARG A 329 -21.10 -95.99 -0.24
CA ARG A 329 -20.96 -94.54 -0.46
C ARG A 329 -20.12 -93.86 0.62
N LEU A 330 -20.25 -94.29 1.88
CA LEU A 330 -19.45 -93.76 2.98
C LEU A 330 -17.97 -94.11 2.81
N VAL A 331 -17.64 -95.34 2.40
CA VAL A 331 -16.27 -95.78 2.12
C VAL A 331 -15.69 -94.99 0.95
N ASP A 332 -16.45 -94.82 -0.13
CA ASP A 332 -16.04 -94.06 -1.31
C ASP A 332 -15.76 -92.59 -0.94
N THR A 333 -16.66 -91.96 -0.18
CA THR A 333 -16.48 -90.57 0.30
C THR A 333 -15.26 -90.44 1.23
N ARG A 334 -14.95 -91.45 2.05
CA ARG A 334 -13.72 -91.44 2.86
C ARG A 334 -12.47 -91.58 2.01
N ALA A 335 -12.49 -92.42 0.98
CA ALA A 335 -11.40 -92.54 0.03
C ALA A 335 -11.14 -91.23 -0.73
N THR A 336 -12.18 -90.46 -1.09
CA THR A 336 -12.00 -89.14 -1.71
C THR A 336 -11.39 -88.12 -0.75
N ILE A 337 -11.77 -88.15 0.53
CA ILE A 337 -11.15 -87.31 1.58
C ILE A 337 -9.65 -87.62 1.71
N ASP A 338 -9.28 -88.90 1.79
CA ASP A 338 -7.88 -89.33 1.93
C ASP A 338 -7.03 -89.03 0.68
N ALA A 339 -7.64 -89.03 -0.50
CA ALA A 339 -7.00 -88.62 -1.73
C ALA A 339 -6.76 -87.11 -1.77
N ALA A 340 -7.78 -86.31 -1.44
CA ALA A 340 -7.68 -84.85 -1.39
C ALA A 340 -6.69 -84.36 -0.32
N ALA A 341 -6.60 -85.03 0.83
CA ALA A 341 -5.64 -84.72 1.88
C ALA A 341 -4.18 -84.88 1.42
N ARG A 342 -3.88 -85.95 0.68
CA ARG A 342 -2.55 -86.19 0.12
C ARG A 342 -2.17 -85.13 -0.93
N GLU A 343 -3.11 -84.77 -1.80
CA GLU A 343 -2.87 -83.69 -2.78
C GLU A 343 -2.62 -82.35 -2.10
N LEU A 344 -3.38 -82.04 -1.04
CA LEU A 344 -3.24 -80.79 -0.28
C LEU A 344 -1.83 -80.65 0.30
N GLU A 345 -1.30 -81.70 0.94
CA GLU A 345 0.05 -81.72 1.51
C GLU A 345 1.13 -81.46 0.44
N THR A 346 0.98 -82.06 -0.75
CA THR A 346 1.92 -81.84 -1.87
C THR A 346 1.87 -80.41 -2.41
N ALA A 347 0.68 -79.81 -2.48
CA ALA A 347 0.50 -78.44 -2.95
C ALA A 347 1.08 -77.42 -1.95
N GLU A 348 0.88 -77.63 -0.65
CA GLU A 348 1.40 -76.76 0.40
C GLU A 348 2.93 -76.79 0.50
N THR A 349 3.54 -77.99 0.43
CA THR A 349 5.00 -78.11 0.42
C THR A 349 5.63 -77.45 -0.80
N ARG A 350 4.99 -77.52 -1.98
CA ARG A 350 5.42 -76.81 -3.18
C ARG A 350 5.30 -75.30 -3.02
N ARG A 351 4.20 -74.82 -2.43
CA ARG A 351 3.97 -73.39 -2.16
C ARG A 351 5.07 -72.79 -1.27
N VAL A 352 5.43 -73.48 -0.17
CA VAL A 352 6.47 -72.99 0.76
C VAL A 352 7.83 -72.88 0.07
N LYS A 353 8.21 -73.87 -0.75
CA LYS A 353 9.47 -73.82 -1.53
C LYS A 353 9.51 -72.63 -2.48
N LEU A 354 8.40 -72.34 -3.15
CA LEU A 354 8.29 -71.19 -4.07
C LEU A 354 8.42 -69.85 -3.33
N GLU A 355 7.84 -69.75 -2.14
CA GLU A 355 7.93 -68.54 -1.32
C GLU A 355 9.39 -68.24 -0.90
N ASP A 356 10.16 -69.26 -0.53
CA ASP A 356 11.58 -69.11 -0.21
C ASP A 356 12.40 -68.67 -1.43
N GLN A 357 12.08 -69.15 -2.64
CA GLN A 357 12.72 -68.71 -3.88
C GLN A 357 12.42 -67.24 -4.20
N LEU A 358 11.16 -66.81 -4.08
CA LEU A 358 10.75 -65.41 -4.27
C LEU A 358 11.46 -64.46 -3.28
N ARG A 359 11.64 -64.87 -2.02
CA ARG A 359 12.38 -64.09 -1.00
C ARG A 359 13.88 -63.97 -1.30
N ARG A 360 14.48 -64.96 -1.99
CA ARG A 360 15.87 -64.89 -2.42
C ARG A 360 16.03 -63.92 -3.59
N LEU A 361 15.16 -64.00 -4.60
CA LEU A 361 15.15 -63.09 -5.75
C LEU A 361 14.96 -61.63 -5.32
N GLY A 362 14.02 -61.35 -4.42
CA GLY A 362 13.78 -59.98 -3.93
C GLY A 362 14.97 -59.37 -3.17
N ARG A 363 15.76 -60.17 -2.44
CA ARG A 363 16.98 -59.70 -1.77
C ARG A 363 18.11 -59.37 -2.75
N MET A 364 18.23 -60.14 -3.84
CA MET A 364 19.23 -59.88 -4.88
C MET A 364 18.92 -58.59 -5.65
N ASP A 365 17.65 -58.38 -6.02
CA ASP A 365 17.24 -57.17 -6.74
C ASP A 365 17.41 -55.89 -5.88
N ALA A 366 17.11 -55.96 -4.58
CA ALA A 366 17.38 -54.87 -3.64
C ALA A 366 18.88 -54.53 -3.53
N GLY A 367 19.77 -55.54 -3.58
CA GLY A 367 21.21 -55.35 -3.56
C GLY A 367 21.74 -54.67 -4.83
N TYR A 368 21.27 -55.13 -6.01
CA TYR A 368 21.63 -54.57 -7.30
C TYR A 368 21.13 -53.14 -7.48
N THR A 369 19.86 -52.90 -7.17
CA THR A 369 19.23 -51.56 -7.25
C THR A 369 19.90 -50.57 -6.31
N GLY A 370 20.28 -50.99 -5.09
CA GLY A 370 21.04 -50.17 -4.15
C GLY A 370 22.42 -49.75 -4.68
N LEU A 371 23.19 -50.68 -5.24
CA LEU A 371 24.49 -50.39 -5.86
C LEU A 371 24.36 -49.49 -7.09
N LYS A 372 23.38 -49.77 -7.96
CA LYS A 372 23.08 -48.98 -9.16
C LYS A 372 22.66 -47.55 -8.81
N SER A 373 21.80 -47.38 -7.80
CA SER A 373 21.38 -46.06 -7.31
C SER A 373 22.54 -45.27 -6.74
N ARG A 374 23.43 -45.90 -5.97
CA ARG A 374 24.64 -45.25 -5.43
C ARG A 374 25.61 -44.84 -6.53
N TYR A 375 25.78 -45.67 -7.55
CA TYR A 375 26.58 -45.33 -8.72
C TYR A 375 26.01 -44.11 -9.45
N GLN A 376 24.68 -44.08 -9.67
CA GLN A 376 24.03 -42.95 -10.33
C GLN A 376 24.16 -41.66 -9.50
N SER A 377 23.97 -41.72 -8.18
CA SER A 377 24.14 -40.54 -7.34
C SER A 377 25.57 -39.99 -7.34
N LEU A 378 26.58 -40.87 -7.37
CA LEU A 378 27.98 -40.45 -7.46
C LEU A 378 28.31 -39.85 -8.84
N LYS A 379 27.74 -40.41 -9.91
CA LYS A 379 27.85 -39.86 -11.26
C LYS A 379 27.23 -38.46 -11.35
N ASP A 380 26.02 -38.29 -10.82
CA ASP A 380 25.33 -36.99 -10.81
C ASP A 380 26.13 -35.95 -9.99
N CYS A 381 26.69 -36.36 -8.85
CA CYS A 381 27.58 -35.54 -8.04
C CYS A 381 28.83 -35.10 -8.82
N ARG A 382 29.48 -36.04 -9.52
CA ARG A 382 30.63 -35.76 -10.39
C ARG A 382 30.27 -34.79 -11.51
N ASP A 383 29.15 -35.01 -12.21
CA ASP A 383 28.73 -34.14 -13.32
C ASP A 383 28.42 -32.72 -12.81
N ALA A 384 27.85 -32.59 -11.60
CA ALA A 384 27.69 -31.30 -10.93
C ALA A 384 29.03 -30.64 -10.58
N LEU A 385 30.01 -31.40 -10.09
CA LEU A 385 31.36 -30.91 -9.80
C LEU A 385 32.12 -30.51 -11.07
N ILE A 386 31.97 -31.24 -12.19
CA ILE A 386 32.54 -30.87 -13.50
C ILE A 386 31.94 -29.54 -13.95
N LYS A 387 30.61 -29.39 -13.85
CA LYS A 387 29.94 -28.15 -14.17
C LYS A 387 30.44 -27.00 -13.30
N GLN A 388 30.61 -27.23 -12.00
CA GLN A 388 31.15 -26.24 -11.08
C GLN A 388 32.61 -25.86 -11.43
N ARG A 389 33.46 -26.84 -11.79
CA ARG A 389 34.84 -26.60 -12.25
C ARG A 389 34.86 -25.78 -13.54
N ASP A 390 34.03 -26.13 -14.51
CA ASP A 390 33.98 -25.44 -15.80
C ASP A 390 33.43 -24.01 -15.60
N GLU A 391 32.47 -23.81 -14.71
CA GLU A 391 31.99 -22.49 -14.30
C GLU A 391 33.09 -21.66 -13.60
N THR A 392 33.85 -22.24 -12.67
CA THR A 392 34.95 -21.54 -11.99
C THR A 392 36.14 -21.27 -12.92
N ALA A 393 36.42 -22.18 -13.87
CA ALA A 393 37.43 -21.98 -14.90
C ALA A 393 37.03 -20.91 -15.94
N LEU A 394 35.74 -20.86 -16.32
CA LEU A 394 35.19 -19.77 -17.14
C LEU A 394 35.29 -18.43 -16.39
N GLN A 395 35.07 -18.41 -15.07
CA GLN A 395 35.27 -17.21 -14.24
C GLN A 395 36.74 -16.79 -14.16
N GLN A 396 37.69 -17.73 -14.12
CA GLN A 396 39.12 -17.42 -14.24
C GLN A 396 39.44 -16.76 -15.59
N GLY A 397 38.89 -17.27 -16.69
CA GLY A 397 39.08 -16.69 -18.03
C GLY A 397 38.35 -15.36 -18.27
N GLN A 398 37.26 -15.11 -17.53
CA GLN A 398 36.47 -13.87 -17.59
C GLN A 398 36.84 -12.82 -16.54
N ALA A 399 38.00 -12.95 -15.88
CA ALA A 399 38.47 -12.05 -14.81
C ALA A 399 38.61 -10.55 -15.21
N VAL A 400 38.23 -10.14 -16.42
CA VAL A 400 38.29 -8.75 -16.87
C VAL A 400 37.00 -8.30 -17.54
N VAL A 401 35.98 -7.99 -16.74
CA VAL A 401 34.94 -7.00 -17.12
C VAL A 401 34.51 -6.19 -15.88
N PHE A 402 35.45 -5.55 -15.19
CA PHE A 402 35.14 -4.31 -14.45
C PHE A 402 35.00 -3.16 -15.48
N ASN A 403 34.09 -3.28 -16.46
CA ASN A 403 34.08 -2.39 -17.63
C ASN A 403 33.45 -1.02 -17.37
N ARG A 404 33.02 -0.73 -16.14
CA ARG A 404 32.43 0.56 -15.84
C ARG A 404 33.08 1.19 -14.61
N VAL A 405 34.12 1.97 -14.87
CA VAL A 405 34.36 3.15 -14.04
C VAL A 405 33.11 4.02 -14.22
N LEU A 406 32.16 3.91 -13.29
CA LEU A 406 30.91 4.68 -13.34
C LEU A 406 31.21 6.18 -13.36
N GLU A 407 32.25 6.58 -12.62
CA GLU A 407 32.66 7.96 -12.47
C GLU A 407 34.19 8.04 -12.49
N PRO A 408 34.83 8.35 -13.65
CA PRO A 408 36.23 8.74 -13.62
C PRO A 408 36.32 10.02 -12.82
N ALA A 409 37.34 10.15 -11.96
CA ALA A 409 37.58 11.43 -11.32
C ALA A 409 37.80 12.46 -12.46
N SER A 410 36.96 13.48 -12.51
CA SER A 410 37.12 14.63 -13.40
C SER A 410 37.44 15.82 -12.52
N PHE A 411 38.43 16.63 -12.93
CA PHE A 411 38.88 17.79 -12.15
C PHE A 411 37.71 18.73 -11.76
N ASP A 412 36.73 18.89 -12.66
CA ASP A 412 35.51 19.69 -12.44
C ASP A 412 34.57 19.17 -11.34
N ARG A 413 34.80 17.95 -10.84
CA ARG A 413 33.95 17.27 -9.84
C ARG A 413 34.65 16.96 -8.52
N VAL A 414 35.79 17.59 -8.23
CA VAL A 414 36.30 17.62 -6.85
C VAL A 414 35.25 18.32 -5.98
N SER A 415 34.62 17.59 -5.07
CA SER A 415 33.35 18.00 -4.45
C SER A 415 33.50 19.21 -3.52
N ALA A 416 33.35 20.42 -4.07
CA ALA A 416 33.18 21.64 -3.28
C ALA A 416 31.85 21.64 -2.47
N LEU A 417 30.90 20.76 -2.84
CA LEU A 417 29.60 20.56 -2.19
C LEU A 417 29.71 20.33 -0.67
N ARG A 418 30.79 19.68 -0.20
CA ARG A 418 31.01 19.53 1.25
C ARG A 418 31.31 20.85 1.93
N LYS A 419 32.07 21.76 1.30
CA LYS A 419 32.37 23.11 1.82
C LYS A 419 31.11 23.96 1.97
N TRP A 420 30.24 23.92 0.96
CA TRP A 420 28.96 24.62 0.99
C TRP A 420 28.05 24.06 2.08
N ARG A 421 27.94 22.73 2.20
CA ARG A 421 27.13 22.08 3.23
C ARG A 421 27.61 22.39 4.65
N THR A 422 28.92 22.37 4.90
CA THR A 422 29.48 22.77 6.19
C THR A 422 29.37 24.27 6.43
N GLY A 423 29.56 25.10 5.40
CA GLY A 423 29.32 26.54 5.47
C GLY A 423 27.88 26.84 5.90
N PHE A 424 26.88 26.22 5.26
CA PHE A 424 25.47 26.40 5.64
C PHE A 424 25.16 25.90 7.04
N ALA A 425 25.75 24.78 7.48
CA ALA A 425 25.56 24.27 8.84
C ALA A 425 26.10 25.25 9.90
N TRP A 426 27.31 25.78 9.69
CA TRP A 426 27.90 26.79 10.58
C TRP A 426 27.13 28.12 10.53
N GLY A 427 26.67 28.55 9.35
CA GLY A 427 25.83 29.73 9.19
C GLY A 427 24.48 29.61 9.91
N GLY A 428 23.84 28.44 9.85
CA GLY A 428 22.61 28.16 10.59
C GLY A 428 22.81 28.24 12.11
N GLY A 429 23.88 27.62 12.63
CA GLY A 429 24.19 27.65 14.06
C GLY A 429 24.44 29.06 14.61
N PHE A 430 25.24 29.87 13.90
CA PHE A 430 25.52 31.25 14.30
C PHE A 430 24.30 32.17 14.15
N GLY A 431 23.43 31.92 13.16
CA GLY A 431 22.19 32.68 12.98
C GLY A 431 21.20 32.51 14.15
N VAL A 432 21.05 31.29 14.67
CA VAL A 432 20.21 31.02 15.86
C VAL A 432 20.76 31.71 17.09
N LEU A 433 22.09 31.68 17.27
CA LEU A 433 22.76 32.38 18.37
C LEU A 433 22.52 33.90 18.31
N GLY A 434 22.57 34.49 17.10
CA GLY A 434 22.31 35.91 16.89
C GLY A 434 20.86 36.35 17.15
N LEU A 435 19.89 35.47 16.87
CA LEU A 435 18.48 35.70 17.19
C LEU A 435 18.24 35.73 18.72
N LEU A 436 18.87 34.82 19.47
CA LEU A 436 18.78 34.77 20.93
C LEU A 436 19.41 36.01 21.58
N LEU A 437 20.55 36.46 21.06
CA LEU A 437 21.24 37.65 21.58
C LEU A 437 20.42 38.94 21.37
N GLY A 438 19.82 39.09 20.19
CA GLY A 438 18.99 40.25 19.87
C GLY A 438 17.69 40.31 20.69
N ALA A 439 17.10 39.16 21.01
CA ALA A 439 15.94 39.07 21.91
C ALA A 439 16.29 39.46 23.36
N ALA A 440 17.50 39.15 23.82
CA ALA A 440 17.96 39.53 25.15
C ALA A 440 18.21 41.05 25.27
N LEU A 441 18.81 41.67 24.26
CA LEU A 441 19.08 43.11 24.21
C LEU A 441 17.79 43.96 24.13
N GLY A 442 16.75 43.48 23.43
CA GLY A 442 15.45 44.17 23.37
C GLY A 442 14.74 44.32 24.72
N ARG A 443 15.06 43.46 25.70
CA ARG A 443 14.47 43.50 27.05
C ARG A 443 14.93 44.69 27.89
N VAL A 444 16.09 45.26 27.59
CA VAL A 444 16.71 46.34 28.39
C VAL A 444 16.10 47.71 28.05
N ASN A 445 15.60 47.93 26.83
CA ASN A 445 15.05 49.23 26.40
C ASN A 445 13.52 49.37 26.54
N GLY A 446 12.76 48.28 26.64
CA GLY A 446 11.27 48.30 26.61
C GLY A 446 10.57 48.55 27.95
N GLY A 447 11.28 48.62 29.08
CA GLY A 447 10.70 48.69 30.42
C GLY A 447 10.21 50.07 30.89
N ALA A 448 10.37 51.14 30.10
CA ALA A 448 10.34 52.51 30.61
C ALA A 448 9.00 53.27 30.49
N ASP A 449 8.02 52.88 29.66
CA ASP A 449 6.83 53.72 29.39
C ASP A 449 5.48 52.98 29.58
N ARG A 450 4.77 53.26 30.69
CA ARG A 450 3.50 52.60 31.13
C ARG A 450 2.22 53.41 30.86
N ARG A 451 2.16 54.18 29.78
CA ARG A 451 1.00 55.03 29.41
C ARG A 451 -0.12 54.21 28.76
N ILE A 452 -1.38 54.58 28.97
CA ILE A 452 -2.55 53.92 28.35
C ILE A 452 -2.62 54.31 26.86
N ARG A 453 -2.46 53.35 25.95
CA ARG A 453 -2.45 53.58 24.49
C ARG A 453 -3.59 52.91 23.73
N SER A 454 -4.32 51.98 24.33
CA SER A 454 -5.42 51.23 23.69
C SER A 454 -6.66 51.09 24.57
N GLU A 455 -7.83 50.87 23.97
CA GLU A 455 -9.09 50.62 24.69
C GLU A 455 -8.95 49.45 25.68
N ARG A 456 -8.24 48.37 25.29
CA ARG A 456 -7.98 47.22 26.16
C ARG A 456 -7.21 47.62 27.41
N GLN A 457 -6.19 48.47 27.27
CA GLN A 457 -5.44 48.99 28.41
C GLN A 457 -6.30 49.92 29.27
N LEU A 458 -7.19 50.73 28.67
CA LEU A 458 -8.12 51.59 29.43
C LEU A 458 -9.11 50.77 30.24
N ARG A 459 -9.72 49.73 29.64
CA ARG A 459 -10.64 48.82 30.34
C ARG A 459 -9.92 48.09 31.47
N ALA A 460 -8.68 47.63 31.24
CA ALA A 460 -7.85 46.98 32.26
C ALA A 460 -7.39 47.95 33.37
N ALA A 461 -7.19 49.23 33.06
CA ALA A 461 -6.79 50.25 34.04
C ALA A 461 -7.98 50.70 34.90
N THR A 462 -9.13 51.02 34.28
CA THR A 462 -10.28 51.64 34.94
C THR A 462 -11.28 50.63 35.51
N ARG A 463 -11.33 49.41 34.96
CA ARG A 463 -12.39 48.41 35.20
C ARG A 463 -13.81 48.97 35.00
N LEU A 464 -13.96 50.00 34.18
CA LEU A 464 -15.24 50.55 33.80
C LEU A 464 -15.59 50.06 32.38
N PRO A 465 -16.88 49.88 32.06
CA PRO A 465 -17.29 49.64 30.69
C PRO A 465 -16.90 50.86 29.84
N VAL A 466 -16.10 50.64 28.81
CA VAL A 466 -15.77 51.70 27.84
C VAL A 466 -17.02 51.92 26.98
N LEU A 467 -17.65 53.08 27.13
CA LEU A 467 -18.90 53.44 26.47
C LEU A 467 -18.67 53.66 24.97
N ARG A 468 -17.63 54.42 24.65
CA ARG A 468 -17.23 54.73 23.27
C ARG A 468 -15.81 55.28 23.24
N SER A 469 -15.11 55.06 22.14
CA SER A 469 -13.89 55.79 21.80
C SER A 469 -14.17 56.85 20.73
N LEU A 470 -13.54 58.01 20.87
CA LEU A 470 -13.52 59.08 19.87
C LEU A 470 -12.26 58.91 19.02
N PRO A 471 -12.38 58.56 17.73
CA PRO A 471 -11.28 58.62 16.78
C PRO A 471 -10.75 60.05 16.66
N ASP A 472 -9.57 60.22 16.06
CA ASP A 472 -9.03 61.55 15.88
C ASP A 472 -9.95 62.43 15.00
N LEU A 473 -10.43 63.54 15.54
CA LEU A 473 -11.39 64.45 14.89
C LEU A 473 -10.85 65.05 13.59
N GLY A 474 -9.52 65.13 13.43
CA GLY A 474 -8.89 65.55 12.17
C GLY A 474 -9.14 64.59 11.01
N THR A 475 -9.41 63.31 11.31
CA THR A 475 -9.66 62.25 10.32
C THR A 475 -11.15 62.02 10.00
N MET A 476 -12.06 62.69 10.73
CA MET A 476 -13.51 62.50 10.59
C MET A 476 -14.16 63.63 9.80
N ASP A 477 -15.06 63.29 8.87
CA ASP A 477 -15.92 64.26 8.17
C ASP A 477 -17.01 64.83 9.11
N ALA A 478 -17.67 65.92 8.70
CA ALA A 478 -18.69 66.58 9.53
C ALA A 478 -19.87 65.65 9.86
N GLY A 479 -20.32 64.85 8.88
CA GLY A 479 -21.40 63.88 9.06
C GLY A 479 -21.04 62.73 10.02
N ALA A 480 -19.80 62.21 9.99
CA ALA A 480 -19.35 61.18 10.93
C ALA A 480 -19.20 61.73 12.36
N LYS A 481 -18.86 63.02 12.52
CA LYS A 481 -18.84 63.68 13.84
C LYS A 481 -20.24 63.76 14.44
N GLU A 482 -21.23 64.17 13.65
CA GLU A 482 -22.63 64.25 14.07
C GLU A 482 -23.22 62.86 14.35
N ALA A 483 -22.99 61.89 13.46
CA ALA A 483 -23.45 60.51 13.66
C ALA A 483 -22.83 59.87 14.91
N TRP A 484 -21.51 60.02 15.09
CA TRP A 484 -20.83 59.54 16.29
C TRP A 484 -21.39 60.21 17.54
N ALA A 485 -21.63 61.54 17.52
CA ALA A 485 -22.17 62.27 18.66
C ALA A 485 -23.61 61.85 19.01
N ALA A 486 -24.48 61.70 18.00
CA ALA A 486 -25.86 61.25 18.16
C ALA A 486 -25.94 59.83 18.74
N GLU A 487 -25.14 58.90 18.22
CA GLU A 487 -25.10 57.53 18.74
C GLU A 487 -24.50 57.47 20.15
N THR A 488 -23.47 58.26 20.43
CA THR A 488 -22.86 58.33 21.77
C THR A 488 -23.85 58.91 22.78
N PHE A 489 -24.59 59.95 22.41
CA PHE A 489 -25.64 60.53 23.23
C PHE A 489 -26.78 59.53 23.50
N ALA A 490 -27.19 58.73 22.50
CA ALA A 490 -28.19 57.68 22.68
C ALA A 490 -27.73 56.60 23.69
N VAL A 491 -26.47 56.17 23.61
CA VAL A 491 -25.88 55.21 24.58
C VAL A 491 -25.85 55.79 26.00
N LEU A 492 -25.53 57.08 26.13
CA LEU A 492 -25.54 57.77 27.42
C LEU A 492 -26.93 57.92 28.00
N LYS A 493 -27.91 58.36 27.19
CA LYS A 493 -29.32 58.47 27.59
C LYS A 493 -29.87 57.13 28.08
N ALA A 494 -29.59 56.05 27.35
CA ALA A 494 -30.03 54.71 27.74
C ALA A 494 -29.51 54.28 29.11
N ARG A 495 -28.28 54.65 29.49
CA ARG A 495 -27.69 54.26 30.79
C ARG A 495 -28.01 55.19 31.95
N VAL A 496 -28.32 56.46 31.67
CA VAL A 496 -28.56 57.47 32.72
C VAL A 496 -30.03 57.57 33.09
N CYS A 497 -30.96 57.38 32.14
CA CYS A 497 -32.40 57.57 32.35
C CYS A 497 -33.17 56.29 32.75
N GLU A 498 -32.51 55.26 33.29
CA GLU A 498 -33.15 53.99 33.72
C GLU A 498 -34.07 54.12 34.97
N GLY A 499 -34.26 55.32 35.52
CA GLY A 499 -35.16 55.60 36.65
C GLY A 499 -36.00 56.86 36.42
N ARG A 500 -37.09 57.04 37.21
CA ARG A 500 -38.19 58.03 37.09
C ARG A 500 -37.82 59.53 36.87
N SER A 501 -36.55 59.92 36.75
CA SER A 501 -36.11 61.27 36.39
C SER A 501 -35.98 61.42 34.87
N GLN A 502 -36.78 62.31 34.28
CA GLN A 502 -36.76 62.58 32.83
C GLN A 502 -35.64 63.54 32.37
N ALA A 503 -34.86 64.09 33.30
CA ALA A 503 -33.70 64.94 33.01
C ALA A 503 -32.39 64.12 32.92
N LEU A 504 -31.52 64.45 31.95
CA LEU A 504 -30.19 63.85 31.81
C LEU A 504 -29.17 64.73 32.56
N VAL A 505 -28.61 64.26 33.67
CA VAL A 505 -27.54 64.97 34.39
C VAL A 505 -26.28 64.11 34.43
N CYS A 506 -25.19 64.56 33.78
CA CYS A 506 -23.92 63.85 33.79
C CYS A 506 -22.69 64.77 33.83
N GLY A 507 -21.65 64.33 34.54
CA GLY A 507 -20.36 65.01 34.62
C GLY A 507 -19.25 64.25 33.92
N LEU A 508 -18.36 64.97 33.24
CA LEU A 508 -17.14 64.38 32.65
C LEU A 508 -15.92 64.70 33.51
N VAL A 509 -15.16 63.67 33.86
CA VAL A 509 -13.97 63.79 34.72
C VAL A 509 -12.77 63.08 34.07
N SER A 510 -11.56 63.60 34.28
CA SER A 510 -10.32 63.11 33.67
C SER A 510 -9.16 63.10 34.68
N SER A 511 -8.11 62.32 34.37
CA SER A 511 -6.91 62.25 35.20
C SER A 511 -6.12 63.56 35.20
N LEU A 512 -5.91 64.12 34.01
CA LEU A 512 -5.17 65.36 33.77
C LEU A 512 -6.05 66.41 33.05
N PRO A 513 -5.73 67.71 33.18
CA PRO A 513 -6.32 68.74 32.33
C PRO A 513 -5.88 68.54 30.87
N GLY A 514 -6.73 68.92 29.91
CA GLY A 514 -6.42 68.84 28.48
C GLY A 514 -6.68 67.47 27.81
N GLU A 515 -7.25 66.50 28.50
CA GLU A 515 -7.59 65.19 27.91
C GLU A 515 -8.80 65.21 26.94
N GLY A 516 -9.50 66.34 26.82
CA GLY A 516 -10.55 66.56 25.81
C GLY A 516 -11.99 66.58 26.31
N LYS A 517 -12.22 66.85 27.61
CA LYS A 517 -13.56 66.94 28.23
C LYS A 517 -14.47 67.95 27.54
N SER A 518 -14.00 69.17 27.32
CA SER A 518 -14.80 70.23 26.68
C SER A 518 -15.17 69.88 25.23
N THR A 519 -14.30 69.15 24.51
CA THR A 519 -14.59 68.66 23.15
C THR A 519 -15.73 67.65 23.16
N TRP A 520 -15.71 66.72 24.11
CA TRP A 520 -16.79 65.75 24.30
C TRP A 520 -18.11 66.41 24.68
N ILE A 521 -18.08 67.38 25.61
CA ILE A 521 -19.27 68.13 26.03
C ILE A 521 -19.88 68.91 24.86
N LYS A 522 -19.07 69.53 24.00
CA LYS A 522 -19.56 70.23 22.80
C LYS A 522 -20.26 69.30 21.80
N LEU A 523 -19.69 68.12 21.55
CA LEU A 523 -20.30 67.13 20.64
C LEU A 523 -21.62 66.60 21.23
N LEU A 524 -21.63 66.28 22.52
CA LEU A 524 -22.82 65.76 23.20
C LEU A 524 -23.93 66.80 23.35
N SER A 525 -23.58 68.07 23.63
CA SER A 525 -24.57 69.17 23.71
C SER A 525 -25.22 69.44 22.35
N GLY A 526 -24.45 69.41 21.26
CA GLY A 526 -25.00 69.49 19.90
C GLY A 526 -25.99 68.35 19.61
N ALA A 527 -25.61 67.11 19.92
CA ALA A 527 -26.48 65.95 19.74
C ALA A 527 -27.75 65.99 20.62
N ALA A 528 -27.63 66.48 21.87
CA ALA A 528 -28.76 66.61 22.78
C ALA A 528 -29.78 67.66 22.30
N SER A 529 -29.29 68.82 21.84
CA SER A 529 -30.13 69.89 21.30
C SER A 529 -30.87 69.44 20.03
N GLN A 530 -30.21 68.68 19.15
CA GLN A 530 -30.86 68.07 17.97
C GLN A 530 -31.97 67.08 18.33
N GLN A 531 -31.92 66.45 19.50
CA GLN A 531 -32.97 65.56 20.00
C GLN A 531 -34.03 66.26 20.87
N GLY A 532 -34.09 67.59 20.84
CA GLY A 532 -35.13 68.39 21.52
C GLY A 532 -34.89 68.62 23.01
N TYR A 533 -33.69 68.34 23.53
CA TYR A 533 -33.35 68.66 24.93
C TYR A 533 -32.93 70.12 25.06
N ARG A 534 -33.41 70.78 26.12
CA ARG A 534 -32.85 72.04 26.58
C ARG A 534 -31.53 71.76 27.28
N VAL A 535 -30.43 72.26 26.70
CA VAL A 535 -29.07 71.93 27.16
C VAL A 535 -28.52 73.02 28.07
N ILE A 536 -28.12 72.62 29.27
CA ILE A 536 -27.39 73.44 30.23
C ILE A 536 -25.98 72.87 30.34
N VAL A 537 -24.98 73.71 30.08
CA VAL A 537 -23.58 73.31 30.21
C VAL A 537 -22.96 74.08 31.37
N VAL A 538 -22.51 73.35 32.39
CA VAL A 538 -21.81 73.90 33.53
C VAL A 538 -20.31 73.73 33.27
N THR A 539 -19.58 74.83 33.09
CA THR A 539 -18.17 74.83 32.67
C THR A 539 -17.26 75.47 33.70
N ASP A 540 -16.05 74.94 33.83
CA ASP A 540 -14.96 75.47 34.68
C ASP A 540 -14.16 76.61 34.01
N GLU A 541 -14.64 77.19 32.89
CA GLU A 541 -13.96 78.26 32.13
C GLU A 541 -14.47 79.67 32.54
N PRO A 542 -13.62 80.70 32.71
CA PRO A 542 -14.05 82.05 33.11
C PRO A 542 -14.94 82.76 32.07
N LEU A 543 -15.91 83.56 32.54
CA LEU A 543 -16.93 84.28 31.73
C LEU A 543 -16.39 85.03 30.51
N ARG A 544 -15.18 85.57 30.61
CA ARG A 544 -14.54 86.37 29.56
C ARG A 544 -14.24 85.57 28.30
N SER A 545 -13.82 84.31 28.41
CA SER A 545 -13.53 83.45 27.25
C SER A 545 -14.79 82.82 26.64
N ALA A 546 -15.83 82.58 27.46
CA ALA A 546 -17.13 82.10 26.99
C ALA A 546 -17.87 83.14 26.12
N ARG A 547 -17.88 84.42 26.53
CA ARG A 547 -18.47 85.52 25.73
C ARG A 547 -17.74 85.76 24.42
N LEU A 548 -16.39 85.71 24.42
CA LEU A 548 -15.56 85.82 23.22
C LEU A 548 -15.78 84.66 22.23
N LYS A 549 -16.05 83.45 22.72
CA LYS A 549 -16.42 82.30 21.87
C LYS A 549 -17.84 82.38 21.32
N GLN A 550 -18.81 82.91 22.08
CA GLN A 550 -20.17 83.15 21.57
C GLN A 550 -20.22 84.27 20.51
N LEU A 551 -19.48 85.37 20.72
CA LEU A 551 -19.35 86.46 19.74
C LEU A 551 -18.64 86.03 18.45
N SER A 552 -17.78 85.01 18.49
CA SER A 552 -17.14 84.43 17.29
C SER A 552 -18.08 83.61 16.41
N CYS A 553 -19.28 83.25 16.88
CA CYS A 553 -20.23 82.40 16.15
C CYS A 553 -21.42 83.16 15.53
N ALA A 554 -21.61 84.45 15.86
CA ALA A 554 -22.63 85.30 15.24
C ALA A 554 -21.94 86.40 14.41
N GLY A 555 -21.95 86.28 13.09
CA GLY A 555 -21.29 87.21 12.19
C GLY A 555 -22.02 88.55 12.09
N ALA A 556 -21.55 89.56 12.81
CA ALA A 556 -21.69 90.99 12.48
C ALA A 556 -20.70 91.83 13.32
N ALA A 557 -19.86 92.64 12.68
CA ALA A 557 -19.06 93.69 13.32
C ALA A 557 -19.95 94.92 13.60
N PRO A 558 -19.71 95.77 14.64
CA PRO A 558 -18.70 96.84 14.51
C PRO A 558 -18.08 97.45 15.82
N THR A 559 -16.97 98.18 15.62
CA THR A 559 -16.45 99.43 16.25
C THR A 559 -16.33 99.69 17.77
N GLN A 560 -15.40 100.61 18.07
CA GLN A 560 -14.71 100.97 19.32
C GLN A 560 -15.53 101.61 20.47
N SER A 561 -14.90 101.57 21.65
CA SER A 561 -14.98 102.47 22.84
C SER A 561 -16.19 102.37 23.79
N SER A 562 -15.96 101.79 24.98
CA SER A 562 -16.17 102.42 26.30
C SER A 562 -15.97 101.39 27.43
N SER A 563 -15.20 101.77 28.46
CA SER A 563 -15.23 101.22 29.83
C SER A 563 -15.86 102.31 30.72
N PRO A 564 -16.33 102.10 31.97
CA PRO A 564 -16.70 100.90 32.73
C PRO A 564 -18.12 100.99 33.38
N ALA A 565 -18.63 99.90 33.96
CA ALA A 565 -19.51 99.93 35.15
C ALA A 565 -19.52 98.56 35.85
N GLU A 566 -19.05 98.52 37.10
CA GLU A 566 -19.29 97.41 38.03
C GLU A 566 -20.77 97.40 38.46
N PRO A 567 -21.44 96.22 38.51
CA PRO A 567 -22.64 96.07 39.32
C PRO A 567 -22.30 95.23 40.56
N THR A 568 -22.25 95.90 41.70
CA THR A 568 -22.41 95.35 43.04
C THR A 568 -23.82 94.74 43.17
N GLY A 569 -23.96 93.45 42.82
CA GLY A 569 -25.20 92.70 42.96
C GLY A 569 -24.93 91.24 43.33
N SER A 570 -25.74 90.69 44.25
CA SER A 570 -25.58 89.32 44.78
C SER A 570 -25.65 88.26 43.69
N VAL A 571 -24.64 87.38 43.63
CA VAL A 571 -24.51 86.28 42.65
C VAL A 571 -25.68 85.28 42.70
N ALA A 572 -26.40 85.21 43.83
CA ALA A 572 -27.63 84.42 43.95
C ALA A 572 -28.77 84.94 43.05
N GLN A 573 -28.83 86.26 42.81
CA GLN A 573 -29.76 86.83 41.84
C GLN A 573 -29.37 86.50 40.40
N THR A 574 -28.10 86.25 40.08
CA THR A 574 -27.64 85.86 38.73
C THR A 574 -28.03 84.42 38.39
N PHE A 575 -27.97 83.50 39.36
CA PHE A 575 -28.40 82.10 39.17
C PHE A 575 -29.92 81.98 39.12
N GLN A 576 -30.68 82.76 39.90
CA GLN A 576 -32.15 82.81 39.83
C GLN A 576 -32.68 83.65 38.64
N SER A 577 -32.00 84.72 38.21
CA SER A 577 -32.40 85.54 37.05
C SER A 577 -32.05 84.90 35.71
N ALA A 578 -31.00 84.08 35.62
CA ALA A 578 -30.74 83.27 34.42
C ALA A 578 -31.80 82.17 34.21
N VAL A 579 -32.55 81.81 35.25
CA VAL A 579 -33.58 80.75 35.24
C VAL A 579 -35.02 81.32 35.16
N SER A 580 -35.22 82.62 35.39
CA SER A 580 -36.57 83.22 35.54
C SER A 580 -37.26 83.85 34.31
N PRO A 581 -36.67 84.04 33.10
CA PRO A 581 -37.42 84.48 31.92
C PRO A 581 -37.86 83.31 31.00
N VAL A 582 -37.80 82.05 31.45
CA VAL A 582 -38.04 80.86 30.60
C VAL A 582 -39.52 80.38 30.60
N PHE A 583 -40.45 81.09 31.27
CA PHE A 583 -41.83 80.61 31.40
C PHE A 583 -42.88 81.74 31.37
N GLN A 584 -43.52 81.93 30.20
CA GLN A 584 -44.89 82.46 30.07
C GLN A 584 -45.70 81.52 29.15
N PRO A 585 -47.01 81.29 29.39
CA PRO A 585 -47.81 80.37 28.59
C PRO A 585 -48.41 81.11 27.38
N ALA A 586 -48.35 80.50 26.20
CA ALA A 586 -49.14 80.91 25.04
C ALA A 586 -49.92 79.69 24.51
N ASP A 587 -51.23 79.79 24.69
CA ASP A 587 -52.38 79.27 23.97
C ASP A 587 -52.41 77.87 23.32
N VAL A 588 -53.54 77.23 23.67
CA VAL A 588 -54.17 76.01 23.19
C VAL A 588 -54.46 76.08 21.69
N GLU A 589 -54.12 75.04 20.95
CA GLU A 589 -55.01 74.51 19.90
C GLU A 589 -54.80 73.01 19.65
N GLN A 590 -55.93 72.35 19.38
CA GLN A 590 -56.18 70.92 19.38
C GLN A 590 -55.83 70.28 18.02
N GLY A 591 -55.44 69.00 18.02
CA GLY A 591 -55.67 68.16 16.82
C GLY A 591 -54.76 66.95 16.60
N LYS A 592 -55.36 65.76 16.77
CA LYS A 592 -55.06 64.44 16.17
C LYS A 592 -53.91 63.56 16.72
N PRO A 593 -54.17 62.24 16.93
CA PRO A 593 -53.17 61.26 17.35
C PRO A 593 -52.54 60.55 16.13
N PRO A 594 -51.35 59.92 16.29
CA PRO A 594 -51.02 58.72 15.53
C PRO A 594 -50.89 57.53 16.51
N GLU A 595 -51.83 56.60 16.46
CA GLU A 595 -51.68 55.33 15.73
C GLU A 595 -50.54 54.44 16.25
N THR A 596 -50.95 53.45 17.03
CA THR A 596 -50.25 52.20 17.29
C THR A 596 -49.78 51.54 16.01
N PHE A 597 -48.49 51.23 15.91
CA PHE A 597 -48.00 50.08 15.14
C PHE A 597 -47.03 49.26 15.98
N ASN A 598 -47.57 48.18 16.54
CA ASN A 598 -46.81 46.99 16.91
C ASN A 598 -46.26 46.34 15.63
N ALA A 599 -44.96 46.05 15.60
CA ALA A 599 -44.40 44.77 15.17
C ALA A 599 -42.87 44.88 15.08
N LEU A 600 -42.18 44.15 15.95
CA LEU A 600 -40.79 43.74 15.76
C LEU A 600 -40.70 42.75 14.58
N PRO A 601 -39.67 42.86 13.72
CA PRO A 601 -39.03 41.67 13.19
C PRO A 601 -37.53 41.64 13.47
N THR A 602 -37.17 40.54 14.12
CA THR A 602 -35.92 39.78 14.16
C THR A 602 -34.72 40.22 13.32
N GLU A 603 -33.57 40.16 14.01
CA GLU A 603 -32.22 40.33 13.49
C GLU A 603 -31.90 39.37 12.34
N SER A 604 -31.75 39.88 11.13
CA SER A 604 -30.86 39.34 10.07
C SER A 604 -31.12 40.00 8.70
N ARG A 605 -31.19 41.34 8.61
CA ARG A 605 -31.22 42.04 7.30
C ARG A 605 -30.77 43.51 7.35
N ARG A 606 -29.88 43.90 8.28
CA ARG A 606 -29.46 45.31 8.47
C ARG A 606 -28.25 45.79 7.69
N TYR A 607 -27.47 44.93 7.02
CA TYR A 607 -26.26 45.38 6.31
C TYR A 607 -26.41 45.60 4.79
N ARG A 608 -27.59 45.34 4.20
CA ARG A 608 -27.79 45.47 2.74
C ARG A 608 -28.74 46.58 2.30
N ARG A 609 -29.39 47.31 3.22
CA ARG A 609 -30.34 48.40 2.89
C ARG A 609 -29.85 49.82 3.20
N LEU A 610 -28.71 49.97 3.87
CA LEU A 610 -28.10 51.30 4.14
C LEU A 610 -27.19 51.81 3.02
N LYS A 611 -26.86 50.98 2.03
CA LYS A 611 -26.05 51.38 0.87
C LYS A 611 -26.89 51.98 -0.28
N ASN A 612 -28.21 51.73 -0.29
CA ASN A 612 -29.12 52.19 -1.34
C ASN A 612 -29.98 53.40 -0.92
N LEU A 613 -29.85 53.91 0.32
CA LEU A 613 -30.52 55.15 0.76
C LEU A 613 -29.61 56.38 0.68
N ARG A 614 -28.38 56.22 0.18
CA ARG A 614 -27.41 57.32 0.02
C ARG A 614 -27.51 58.01 -1.34
N SER A 615 -28.30 57.49 -2.28
CA SER A 615 -28.43 58.00 -3.65
C SER A 615 -29.72 58.77 -3.93
N GLU A 616 -30.64 58.92 -2.96
CA GLU A 616 -31.91 59.63 -3.18
C GLU A 616 -32.13 60.85 -2.25
N ALA A 617 -31.18 61.17 -1.36
CA ALA A 617 -31.30 62.31 -0.43
C ALA A 617 -30.60 63.60 -0.91
N SER A 618 -30.35 63.73 -2.22
CA SER A 618 -29.82 64.97 -2.82
C SER A 618 -30.82 65.58 -3.79
N ARG A 619 -31.96 66.06 -3.27
CA ARG A 619 -32.88 67.04 -3.91
C ARG A 619 -34.06 67.34 -2.97
N SER A 620 -33.88 68.31 -2.08
CA SER A 620 -34.95 69.17 -1.57
C SER A 620 -34.31 70.31 -0.76
N GLU A 621 -34.63 71.54 -1.11
CA GLU A 621 -34.31 72.75 -0.36
C GLU A 621 -34.87 72.71 1.08
N PRO A 622 -34.30 73.48 2.01
CA PRO A 622 -34.65 73.37 3.43
C PRO A 622 -35.94 74.16 3.72
N ASP A 623 -37.01 73.44 4.06
CA ASP A 623 -38.19 74.04 4.68
C ASP A 623 -37.86 74.40 6.14
N ALA A 624 -38.29 75.59 6.57
CA ALA A 624 -37.90 76.21 7.83
C ALA A 624 -38.48 75.47 9.05
N GLY A 625 -37.64 74.67 9.72
CA GLY A 625 -37.90 74.12 11.06
C GLY A 625 -37.59 75.14 12.18
N PRO A 626 -38.18 74.98 13.38
CA PRO A 626 -38.25 76.02 14.41
C PRO A 626 -36.87 76.45 14.93
N ALA A 627 -36.77 77.73 15.32
CA ALA A 627 -35.54 78.43 15.71
C ALA A 627 -34.68 77.66 16.72
N ARG A 628 -33.38 77.53 16.42
CA ARG A 628 -32.37 76.84 17.23
C ARG A 628 -32.07 77.64 18.51
N GLU A 629 -32.49 77.16 19.66
CA GLU A 629 -32.07 77.73 20.96
C GLU A 629 -30.63 77.29 21.28
N SER A 630 -29.73 78.25 21.49
CA SER A 630 -28.32 77.99 21.88
C SER A 630 -28.21 77.47 23.31
N PRO A 631 -27.27 76.55 23.62
CA PRO A 631 -27.10 76.01 24.97
C PRO A 631 -26.77 77.11 25.99
N THR A 632 -27.39 77.03 27.16
CA THR A 632 -27.15 77.99 28.26
C THR A 632 -25.89 77.57 29.01
N HIS A 633 -24.89 78.44 29.03
CA HIS A 633 -23.62 78.19 29.72
C HIS A 633 -23.61 78.81 31.12
N ILE A 634 -23.28 78.01 32.14
CA ILE A 634 -23.11 78.44 33.52
C ILE A 634 -21.63 78.31 33.91
N PRO A 635 -20.92 79.42 34.18
CA PRO A 635 -19.52 79.42 34.57
C PRO A 635 -19.35 79.11 36.07
N LEU A 636 -18.44 78.19 36.41
CA LEU A 636 -18.10 77.83 37.81
C LEU A 636 -16.82 78.51 38.34
N ALA A 637 -15.99 79.09 37.46
CA ALA A 637 -14.63 79.52 37.78
C ALA A 637 -14.52 80.64 38.85
N GLU A 638 -15.63 81.28 39.21
CA GLU A 638 -15.69 82.33 40.24
C GLU A 638 -16.23 81.84 41.60
N TRP A 639 -16.60 80.56 41.71
CA TRP A 639 -17.13 79.98 42.95
C TRP A 639 -16.01 79.40 43.83
N ILE A 640 -15.92 79.84 45.08
CA ILE A 640 -15.16 79.14 46.11
C ILE A 640 -16.03 77.97 46.60
N TRP A 641 -15.55 76.74 46.48
CA TRP A 641 -16.33 75.52 46.74
C TRP A 641 -16.52 75.22 48.25
N ASP A 642 -17.14 76.16 48.97
CA ASP A 642 -17.53 76.06 50.37
C ASP A 642 -18.83 75.26 50.57
N TRP A 643 -19.23 75.00 51.82
CA TRP A 643 -20.42 74.20 52.13
C TRP A 643 -21.72 74.84 51.62
N GLN A 644 -21.83 76.17 51.62
CA GLN A 644 -23.04 76.90 51.25
C GLN A 644 -23.26 76.86 49.73
N HIS A 645 -22.22 77.11 48.93
CA HIS A 645 -22.26 76.99 47.48
C HIS A 645 -22.49 75.54 47.03
N ARG A 646 -21.97 74.55 47.78
CA ARG A 646 -22.24 73.12 47.51
C ARG A 646 -23.71 72.76 47.71
N ASP A 647 -24.33 73.24 48.78
CA ASP A 647 -25.75 72.98 49.04
C ASP A 647 -26.63 73.68 47.99
N GLN A 648 -26.30 74.92 47.62
CA GLN A 648 -26.98 75.64 46.53
C GLN A 648 -26.85 74.93 45.17
N PHE A 649 -25.66 74.42 44.83
CA PHE A 649 -25.45 73.64 43.60
C PHE A 649 -26.23 72.33 43.62
N GLN A 650 -26.27 71.66 44.78
CA GLN A 650 -27.02 70.42 44.97
C GLN A 650 -28.54 70.66 44.85
N GLN A 651 -29.06 71.74 45.43
CA GLN A 651 -30.46 72.15 45.29
C GLN A 651 -30.80 72.54 43.84
N ALA A 652 -29.89 73.22 43.14
CA ALA A 652 -30.06 73.57 41.73
C ALA A 652 -30.12 72.33 40.83
N LEU A 653 -29.24 71.34 41.04
CA LEU A 653 -29.28 70.07 40.32
C LEU A 653 -30.54 69.27 40.65
N ALA A 654 -30.98 69.25 41.91
CA ALA A 654 -32.21 68.60 42.33
C ALA A 654 -33.44 69.21 41.63
N ASN A 655 -33.57 70.54 41.65
CA ASN A 655 -34.66 71.24 40.96
C ASN A 655 -34.65 71.02 39.45
N THR A 656 -33.47 71.00 38.84
CA THR A 656 -33.33 70.77 37.38
C THR A 656 -33.66 69.34 37.00
N SER A 657 -33.34 68.37 37.87
CA SER A 657 -33.60 66.95 37.64
C SER A 657 -35.08 66.54 37.66
N MET A 658 -35.96 67.41 38.17
CA MET A 658 -37.42 67.22 38.19
C MET A 658 -38.12 67.67 36.90
N ARG A 659 -37.42 68.31 35.96
CA ARG A 659 -38.01 68.85 34.72
C ARG A 659 -37.85 67.88 33.55
N GLU A 660 -38.86 67.83 32.67
CA GLU A 660 -38.81 67.02 31.45
C GLU A 660 -37.94 67.68 30.37
N ASN A 661 -37.25 66.86 29.56
CA ASN A 661 -36.46 67.29 28.40
C ASN A 661 -35.33 68.31 28.69
N VAL A 662 -34.66 68.21 29.84
CA VAL A 662 -33.46 69.00 30.17
C VAL A 662 -32.21 68.10 30.21
N ALA A 663 -31.12 68.54 29.58
CA ALA A 663 -29.81 67.87 29.62
C ALA A 663 -28.75 68.79 30.25
N VAL A 664 -28.20 68.38 31.38
CA VAL A 664 -27.15 69.10 32.12
C VAL A 664 -25.82 68.36 31.98
N PHE A 665 -24.85 69.02 31.34
CA PHE A 665 -23.48 68.53 31.24
C PHE A 665 -22.56 69.34 32.15
N VAL A 666 -21.91 68.67 33.10
CA VAL A 666 -20.98 69.30 34.05
C VAL A 666 -19.54 68.97 33.67
N GLU A 667 -18.74 69.99 33.35
CA GLU A 667 -17.30 69.83 33.16
C GLU A 667 -16.61 69.82 34.52
N VAL A 668 -16.21 68.64 34.98
CA VAL A 668 -15.54 68.51 36.28
C VAL A 668 -14.04 68.78 36.11
N PRO A 669 -13.41 69.60 36.98
CA PRO A 669 -11.96 69.77 37.00
C PRO A 669 -11.22 68.43 37.09
N ALA A 670 -9.95 68.38 36.67
CA ALA A 670 -9.18 67.14 36.71
C ALA A 670 -9.08 66.59 38.15
N CYS A 671 -9.11 65.26 38.31
CA CYS A 671 -9.03 64.61 39.64
C CYS A 671 -7.75 64.92 40.41
N SER A 672 -6.72 65.41 39.73
CA SER A 672 -5.51 65.93 40.36
C SER A 672 -5.76 67.18 41.22
N THR A 673 -6.94 67.82 41.13
CA THR A 673 -7.32 69.01 41.90
C THR A 673 -8.38 68.68 42.95
N PRO A 674 -8.28 69.21 44.20
CA PRO A 674 -9.29 68.98 45.24
C PRO A 674 -10.69 69.45 44.85
N ALA A 675 -10.79 70.56 44.10
CA ALA A 675 -12.05 71.07 43.58
C ALA A 675 -12.76 70.06 42.66
N GLY A 676 -12.01 69.33 41.84
CA GLY A 676 -12.55 68.27 40.98
C GLY A 676 -13.20 67.12 41.76
N VAL A 677 -12.59 66.70 42.87
CA VAL A 677 -13.15 65.65 43.74
C VAL A 677 -14.42 66.13 44.45
N MET A 678 -14.41 67.36 44.96
CA MET A 678 -15.54 67.94 45.71
C MET A 678 -16.74 68.27 44.82
N LEU A 679 -16.51 68.67 43.56
CA LEU A 679 -17.57 68.86 42.57
C LEU A 679 -18.12 67.52 42.08
N ALA A 680 -17.24 66.53 41.84
CA ALA A 680 -17.64 65.19 41.41
C ALA A 680 -18.62 64.52 42.38
N GLU A 681 -18.42 64.68 43.69
CA GLU A 681 -19.27 64.08 44.74
C GLU A 681 -20.76 64.39 44.56
N LYS A 682 -21.11 65.59 44.09
CA LYS A 682 -22.50 66.07 43.98
C LYS A 682 -23.14 65.81 42.62
N VAL A 683 -22.38 65.27 41.66
CA VAL A 683 -22.89 64.93 40.33
C VAL A 683 -23.39 63.48 40.34
N PRO A 684 -24.65 63.21 39.93
CA PRO A 684 -25.25 61.89 40.08
C PRO A 684 -24.64 60.81 39.17
N ASN A 685 -24.11 61.19 37.99
CA ASN A 685 -23.55 60.28 37.01
C ASN A 685 -22.24 60.82 36.46
N LEU A 686 -21.12 60.13 36.72
CA LEU A 686 -19.80 60.53 36.24
C LEU A 686 -19.28 59.61 35.13
N ILE A 687 -18.62 60.21 34.15
CA ILE A 687 -17.98 59.51 33.02
C ILE A 687 -16.48 59.79 33.08
N TRP A 688 -15.69 58.72 33.13
CA TRP A 688 -14.23 58.82 33.13
C TRP A 688 -13.70 58.97 31.71
N LEU A 689 -12.98 60.05 31.43
CA LEU A 689 -12.34 60.28 30.14
C LEU A 689 -10.83 60.06 30.24
N SER A 690 -10.25 59.37 29.25
CA SER A 690 -8.80 59.21 29.11
C SER A 690 -8.33 59.44 27.68
N GLY A 691 -7.28 60.24 27.50
CA GLY A 691 -6.63 60.45 26.19
C GLY A 691 -5.53 59.43 25.90
N GLN A 692 -5.35 59.06 24.62
CA GLN A 692 -4.27 58.18 24.18
C GLN A 692 -2.89 58.72 24.59
N GLY A 693 -2.11 57.94 25.33
CA GLY A 693 -0.75 58.29 25.76
C GLY A 693 -0.66 59.41 26.81
N ALA A 694 -1.80 59.94 27.30
CA ALA A 694 -1.83 61.01 28.29
C ALA A 694 -1.75 60.46 29.72
N ALA A 695 -2.65 59.56 30.09
CA ALA A 695 -2.74 59.04 31.45
C ALA A 695 -1.92 57.76 31.65
N ARG A 696 -1.26 57.64 32.80
CA ARG A 696 -0.61 56.39 33.25
C ARG A 696 -1.65 55.47 33.89
N ALA A 697 -1.52 54.17 33.64
CA ALA A 697 -2.47 53.17 34.15
C ALA A 697 -2.55 53.16 35.69
N GLU A 698 -1.42 53.38 36.36
CA GLU A 698 -1.30 53.35 37.82
C GLU A 698 -1.94 54.59 38.47
N THR A 699 -1.67 55.78 37.94
CA THR A 699 -2.28 57.04 38.41
C THR A 699 -3.79 57.04 38.22
N THR A 700 -4.27 56.53 37.07
CA THR A 700 -5.69 56.38 36.76
C THR A 700 -6.41 55.51 37.79
N ARG A 701 -5.80 54.37 38.17
CA ARG A 701 -6.34 53.47 39.20
C ARG A 701 -6.45 54.14 40.57
N SER A 702 -5.41 54.88 40.96
CA SER A 702 -5.38 55.58 42.25
C SER A 702 -6.48 56.65 42.34
N GLN A 703 -6.62 57.49 41.32
CA GLN A 703 -7.63 58.56 41.31
C GLN A 703 -9.06 58.03 41.24
N LEU A 704 -9.33 56.99 40.45
CA LEU A 704 -10.64 56.32 40.43
C LEU A 704 -10.98 55.70 41.78
N ARG A 705 -10.00 55.17 42.50
CA ARG A 705 -10.20 54.66 43.86
C ARG A 705 -10.60 55.79 44.81
N THR A 706 -9.93 56.94 44.74
CA THR A 706 -10.29 58.13 45.54
C THR A 706 -11.72 58.59 45.27
N LEU A 707 -12.15 58.68 44.01
CA LEU A 707 -13.52 59.09 43.67
C LEU A 707 -14.58 58.07 44.12
N ARG A 708 -14.31 56.76 43.97
CA ARG A 708 -15.22 55.72 44.48
C ARG A 708 -15.35 55.78 46.01
N LEU A 709 -14.27 56.07 46.73
CA LEU A 709 -14.31 56.26 48.19
C LEU A 709 -15.08 57.52 48.60
N ALA A 710 -15.08 58.57 47.77
CA ALA A 710 -15.89 59.78 47.96
C ALA A 710 -17.39 59.59 47.64
N GLY A 711 -17.84 58.37 47.32
CA GLY A 711 -19.25 58.08 47.01
C GLY A 711 -19.69 58.45 45.59
N CYS A 712 -18.76 58.79 44.69
CA CYS A 712 -19.04 59.12 43.30
C CYS A 712 -19.49 57.89 42.50
N ARG A 713 -20.58 58.02 41.73
CA ARG A 713 -21.09 56.95 40.86
C ARG A 713 -20.60 57.11 39.42
N PHE A 714 -19.96 56.06 38.87
CA PHE A 714 -19.47 56.05 37.49
C PHE A 714 -20.39 55.26 36.56
N THR A 715 -20.78 55.87 35.44
CA THR A 715 -21.60 55.22 34.39
C THR A 715 -20.75 54.45 33.38
N GLY A 716 -19.50 54.87 33.18
CA GLY A 716 -18.55 54.21 32.28
C GLY A 716 -17.29 55.04 32.03
N ALA A 717 -16.43 54.52 31.16
CA ALA A 717 -15.22 55.19 30.70
C ALA A 717 -15.29 55.50 29.21
N VAL A 718 -14.48 56.44 28.78
CA VAL A 718 -14.45 56.98 27.43
C VAL A 718 -13.00 57.18 27.02
N PHE A 719 -12.67 56.82 25.78
CA PHE A 719 -11.31 56.95 25.26
C PHE A 719 -11.24 58.03 24.16
N ASN A 720 -10.30 58.96 24.27
CA ASN A 720 -10.16 60.06 23.34
C ASN A 720 -8.90 59.92 22.47
N ARG A 721 -9.02 60.23 21.16
CA ARG A 721 -7.98 60.15 20.12
C ARG A 721 -7.42 58.74 19.90
N GLU A 722 -8.28 57.78 19.53
CA GLU A 722 -7.81 56.43 19.19
C GLU A 722 -7.25 56.34 17.76
N HIS A 723 -5.94 56.12 17.59
CA HIS A 723 -5.35 55.74 16.30
C HIS A 723 -5.57 54.25 16.00
N LEU A 724 -6.34 53.95 14.95
CA LEU A 724 -6.54 52.59 14.44
C LEU A 724 -5.35 52.18 13.53
N TYR A 725 -4.51 51.23 13.97
CA TYR A 725 -3.54 50.56 13.09
C TYR A 725 -4.21 49.33 12.43
N PRO A 726 -4.22 49.20 11.08
CA PRO A 726 -4.86 48.07 10.43
C PRO A 726 -4.05 46.77 10.61
N VAL A 727 -4.67 45.74 11.21
CA VAL A 727 -4.12 44.40 11.52
C VAL A 727 -3.67 43.60 10.27
N VAL A 728 -3.96 44.09 9.06
CA VAL A 728 -3.71 43.40 7.78
C VAL A 728 -2.22 43.38 7.38
N THR A 729 -1.40 44.30 7.89
CA THR A 729 0.04 44.37 7.55
C THR A 729 0.90 43.34 8.29
N ALA A 730 0.53 42.93 9.51
CA ALA A 730 1.28 41.95 10.29
C ALA A 730 1.24 40.54 9.66
N ARG A 731 0.08 40.13 9.11
CA ARG A 731 -0.05 38.83 8.42
C ARG A 731 0.73 38.76 7.11
N LYS A 732 0.84 39.88 6.38
CA LYS A 732 1.60 39.96 5.13
C LYS A 732 3.12 39.93 5.36
N ALA A 733 3.60 40.52 6.46
CA ALA A 733 5.02 40.48 6.83
C ALA A 733 5.45 39.07 7.27
N VAL A 734 4.64 38.37 8.07
CA VAL A 734 4.92 36.97 8.46
C VAL A 734 4.89 36.04 7.25
N ALA A 735 3.93 36.24 6.33
CA ALA A 735 3.88 35.48 5.08
C ALA A 735 5.11 35.76 4.19
N ALA A 736 5.56 37.00 4.08
CA ALA A 736 6.77 37.37 3.33
C ALA A 736 8.04 36.76 3.93
N VAL A 737 8.12 36.63 5.27
CA VAL A 737 9.26 36.01 5.96
C VAL A 737 9.27 34.50 5.77
N VAL A 738 8.11 33.82 5.86
CA VAL A 738 8.00 32.39 5.55
C VAL A 738 8.31 32.13 4.07
N LEU A 739 7.88 33.03 3.18
CA LEU A 739 8.19 32.96 1.76
C LEU A 739 9.68 33.19 1.49
N ALA A 740 10.33 34.15 2.16
CA ALA A 740 11.77 34.39 2.04
C ALA A 740 12.60 33.22 2.60
N TRP A 741 12.16 32.60 3.70
CA TRP A 741 12.80 31.40 4.24
C TRP A 741 12.61 30.18 3.34
N LEU A 742 11.41 30.01 2.76
CA LEU A 742 11.15 28.98 1.75
C LEU A 742 11.91 29.24 0.46
N CYS A 743 12.08 30.50 0.04
CA CYS A 743 12.88 30.88 -1.12
C CYS A 743 14.38 30.65 -0.86
N PHE A 744 14.87 30.88 0.35
CA PHE A 744 16.26 30.60 0.72
C PHE A 744 16.53 29.08 0.82
N ALA A 745 15.59 28.33 1.39
CA ALA A 745 15.63 26.86 1.40
C ALA A 745 15.48 26.28 -0.03
N ALA A 746 14.63 26.87 -0.88
CA ALA A 746 14.47 26.49 -2.27
C ALA A 746 15.71 26.85 -3.11
N LEU A 747 16.37 28.00 -2.86
CA LEU A 747 17.64 28.35 -3.51
C LEU A 747 18.75 27.38 -3.11
N SER A 748 18.77 26.91 -1.86
CA SER A 748 19.71 25.89 -1.40
C SER A 748 19.48 24.52 -2.06
N ALA A 749 18.24 24.22 -2.47
CA ALA A 749 17.89 23.03 -3.22
C ALA A 749 18.14 23.19 -4.75
N LEU A 750 17.94 24.39 -5.30
CA LEU A 750 18.13 24.67 -6.73
C LEU A 750 19.61 24.73 -7.11
N ALA A 751 20.48 25.22 -6.22
CA ALA A 751 21.93 25.20 -6.42
C ALA A 751 22.55 23.78 -6.41
N ALA A 752 21.78 22.75 -5.99
CA ALA A 752 22.18 21.35 -6.08
C ALA A 752 21.76 20.67 -7.40
N VAL A 753 20.93 21.32 -8.23
CA VAL A 753 20.37 20.74 -9.46
C VAL A 753 21.01 21.30 -10.73
N ASP A 754 21.62 22.49 -10.68
CA ASP A 754 22.17 23.11 -11.88
C ASP A 754 23.69 22.88 -12.02
N ARG A 755 24.04 21.69 -12.52
CA ARG A 755 25.17 21.37 -13.42
C ARG A 755 25.20 19.87 -13.73
N ALA A 756 24.06 19.35 -14.21
CA ALA A 756 24.04 18.14 -15.04
C ALA A 756 24.03 18.62 -16.49
N GLY A 757 25.03 18.21 -17.27
CA GLY A 757 25.36 18.77 -18.58
C GLY A 757 24.22 18.75 -19.60
N GLU A 758 24.24 19.76 -20.47
CA GLU A 758 23.60 19.71 -21.78
C GLU A 758 24.14 18.52 -22.60
N PRO A 759 23.29 17.76 -23.31
CA PRO A 759 23.75 16.82 -24.32
C PRO A 759 24.31 17.59 -25.54
N PRO A 760 25.38 17.10 -26.20
CA PRO A 760 25.93 17.78 -27.37
C PRO A 760 24.96 17.74 -28.56
N ALA A 761 24.89 18.85 -29.29
CA ALA A 761 24.10 19.01 -30.51
C ALA A 761 24.58 18.07 -31.63
N PRO A 762 23.68 17.58 -32.51
CA PRO A 762 24.05 16.76 -33.66
C PRO A 762 24.65 17.61 -34.78
N VAL A 763 25.77 17.13 -35.34
CA VAL A 763 26.43 17.65 -36.56
C VAL A 763 25.64 17.18 -37.79
N PRO A 764 25.50 18.00 -38.87
CA PRO A 764 24.69 17.64 -40.03
C PRO A 764 25.45 16.68 -40.97
N SER A 765 24.75 15.65 -41.48
CA SER A 765 25.24 14.76 -42.53
C SER A 765 24.59 15.14 -43.87
N ASP A 766 25.35 15.79 -44.74
CA ASP A 766 25.05 15.93 -46.17
C ASP A 766 25.43 14.65 -46.93
N GLY A 767 24.66 14.34 -47.99
CA GLY A 767 25.13 13.57 -49.15
C GLY A 767 24.48 12.20 -49.38
N SER A 768 23.33 12.18 -50.06
CA SER A 768 22.83 11.03 -50.85
C SER A 768 23.69 10.79 -52.12
N PRO A 769 23.57 9.65 -52.84
CA PRO A 769 22.52 9.46 -53.86
C PRO A 769 21.83 8.07 -53.78
N LEU A 770 20.50 7.94 -53.95
CA LEU A 770 19.71 7.83 -55.22
C LEU A 770 20.07 6.54 -56.00
N LEU A 771 19.22 5.57 -56.38
CA LEU A 771 17.79 5.45 -56.79
C LEU A 771 17.46 3.93 -56.95
N PRO A 772 16.26 3.45 -57.42
CA PRO A 772 14.92 4.05 -57.46
C PRO A 772 13.78 3.13 -56.92
N THR A 773 12.68 3.80 -56.60
CA THR A 773 11.30 3.36 -56.43
C THR A 773 10.63 2.89 -57.73
N LEU A 774 9.63 2.00 -57.61
CA LEU A 774 8.41 1.91 -58.43
C LEU A 774 7.33 1.28 -57.50
N ASN A 775 6.36 2.02 -56.93
CA ASN A 775 5.07 2.44 -57.51
C ASN A 775 4.32 1.26 -58.18
N THR A 776 3.04 0.97 -58.01
CA THR A 776 1.82 1.73 -57.65
C THR A 776 0.67 0.70 -57.78
N ASN A 777 -0.29 0.59 -56.85
CA ASN A 777 -1.67 1.13 -56.94
C ASN A 777 -2.79 0.06 -57.07
N LEU A 778 -3.94 0.42 -56.48
CA LEU A 778 -5.34 0.11 -56.89
C LEU A 778 -5.82 -1.35 -56.66
N ALA A 779 -7.04 -1.63 -56.19
CA ALA A 779 -8.26 -0.86 -56.18
C ALA A 779 -9.26 -1.31 -55.08
N VAL A 780 -10.15 -0.36 -54.78
CA VAL A 780 -11.44 -0.44 -54.08
C VAL A 780 -12.45 -1.32 -54.83
N LEU A 781 -13.20 -2.15 -54.09
CA LEU A 781 -14.63 -2.53 -54.23
C LEU A 781 -15.01 -3.06 -52.81
N GLY A 782 -15.99 -2.57 -52.04
CA GLY A 782 -17.36 -2.13 -52.34
C GLY A 782 -18.34 -3.25 -51.93
N ASP A 783 -19.02 -3.07 -50.78
CA ASP A 783 -20.33 -3.61 -50.27
C ASP A 783 -20.82 -5.01 -50.69
N GLU A 784 -21.51 -5.88 -49.92
CA GLU A 784 -22.41 -5.81 -48.75
C GLU A 784 -22.59 -7.27 -48.21
N PRO A 785 -23.34 -7.53 -47.10
CA PRO A 785 -23.38 -8.82 -46.40
C PRO A 785 -24.46 -9.77 -46.96
N SER A 786 -24.11 -11.03 -47.20
CA SER A 786 -25.07 -12.11 -47.47
C SER A 786 -25.31 -12.98 -46.24
N GLN A 787 -26.59 -13.04 -45.87
CA GLN A 787 -27.26 -13.84 -44.84
C GLN A 787 -27.03 -15.37 -44.92
N PRO A 788 -27.42 -16.15 -43.87
CA PRO A 788 -26.95 -17.50 -43.64
C PRO A 788 -27.60 -18.51 -44.60
N GLY A 789 -26.84 -18.88 -45.64
CA GLY A 789 -27.19 -19.97 -46.54
C GLY A 789 -26.82 -21.32 -45.93
N THR A 790 -27.84 -22.08 -45.54
CA THR A 790 -27.94 -23.54 -45.67
C THR A 790 -26.66 -24.37 -45.53
N LEU A 791 -26.65 -25.20 -44.48
CA LEU A 791 -25.87 -26.45 -44.38
C LEU A 791 -25.80 -27.18 -45.74
N SER A 792 -24.74 -26.94 -46.50
CA SER A 792 -24.37 -27.76 -47.66
C SER A 792 -23.06 -28.45 -47.33
N ALA A 793 -23.21 -29.59 -46.67
CA ALA A 793 -22.19 -30.61 -46.64
C ALA A 793 -21.97 -31.13 -48.07
N SER A 794 -20.94 -30.64 -48.75
CA SER A 794 -20.28 -31.38 -49.83
C SER A 794 -19.03 -30.64 -50.31
N SER A 795 -17.90 -30.95 -49.70
CA SER A 795 -16.68 -31.10 -50.51
C SER A 795 -16.52 -32.60 -50.75
N PRO A 796 -16.54 -33.07 -52.00
CA PRO A 796 -16.38 -34.48 -52.31
C PRO A 796 -15.02 -34.95 -51.78
N HIS A 797 -14.93 -36.20 -51.32
CA HIS A 797 -13.66 -36.87 -51.09
C HIS A 797 -12.80 -36.78 -52.37
N GLN A 798 -11.97 -35.74 -52.49
CA GLN A 798 -10.91 -35.71 -53.49
C GLN A 798 -9.95 -36.81 -53.07
N LEU A 799 -10.08 -37.98 -53.69
CA LEU A 799 -9.16 -39.09 -53.46
C LEU A 799 -7.75 -38.62 -53.83
N ALA A 800 -6.80 -38.79 -52.92
CA ALA A 800 -5.39 -38.53 -53.21
C ALA A 800 -4.94 -39.41 -54.38
N ASP A 801 -3.95 -38.99 -55.16
CA ASP A 801 -3.63 -39.69 -56.42
C ASP A 801 -3.22 -41.15 -56.23
N TRP A 802 -2.56 -41.47 -55.11
CA TRP A 802 -2.24 -42.86 -54.74
C TRP A 802 -3.48 -43.71 -54.41
N GLN A 803 -4.61 -43.10 -54.06
CA GLN A 803 -5.88 -43.77 -53.78
C GLN A 803 -6.63 -44.10 -55.07
N LYS A 804 -6.38 -43.36 -56.16
CA LYS A 804 -6.92 -43.68 -57.49
C LYS A 804 -6.24 -44.93 -58.08
N ARG A 805 -4.97 -45.16 -57.74
CA ARG A 805 -4.20 -46.34 -58.15
C ARG A 805 -3.39 -46.89 -56.98
N LEU A 806 -3.99 -47.81 -56.22
CA LEU A 806 -3.34 -48.48 -55.10
C LEU A 806 -2.28 -49.47 -55.60
N THR A 807 -1.03 -49.01 -55.62
CA THR A 807 0.13 -49.85 -55.94
C THR A 807 0.67 -50.53 -54.70
N LEU A 808 1.08 -51.78 -54.88
CA LEU A 808 1.77 -52.59 -53.89
C LEU A 808 3.20 -52.08 -53.69
N GLY A 809 3.77 -52.35 -52.53
CA GLY A 809 5.16 -52.01 -52.22
C GLY A 809 5.79 -52.93 -51.19
N PRO A 810 7.09 -52.73 -50.90
CA PRO A 810 7.81 -53.55 -49.94
C PRO A 810 7.12 -53.63 -48.57
N GLY A 811 7.06 -54.85 -48.02
CA GLY A 811 6.44 -55.12 -46.72
C GLY A 811 4.93 -55.41 -46.75
N ASP A 812 4.24 -55.20 -47.87
CA ASP A 812 2.85 -55.64 -48.03
C ASP A 812 2.74 -57.17 -47.95
N VAL A 813 1.62 -57.64 -47.40
CA VAL A 813 1.35 -59.06 -47.14
C VAL A 813 0.11 -59.49 -47.90
N MET A 814 0.19 -60.64 -48.59
CA MET A 814 -0.91 -61.19 -49.36
C MET A 814 -1.00 -62.71 -49.25
N ASP A 815 -2.21 -63.22 -49.42
CA ASP A 815 -2.50 -64.64 -49.53
C ASP A 815 -2.72 -64.96 -51.01
N VAL A 816 -1.94 -65.92 -51.51
CA VAL A 816 -1.97 -66.34 -52.92
C VAL A 816 -2.47 -67.77 -53.00
N PHE A 817 -3.52 -67.96 -53.79
CA PHE A 817 -4.15 -69.26 -54.03
C PHE A 817 -4.13 -69.58 -55.52
N LEU A 818 -3.93 -70.85 -55.84
CA LEU A 818 -4.10 -71.39 -57.19
C LEU A 818 -5.43 -72.15 -57.24
N TYR A 819 -6.33 -71.72 -58.11
CA TYR A 819 -7.66 -72.32 -58.23
C TYR A 819 -7.56 -73.82 -58.55
N GLY A 820 -8.33 -74.65 -57.82
CA GLY A 820 -8.32 -76.10 -57.97
C GLY A 820 -7.14 -76.83 -57.30
N GLN A 821 -6.18 -76.11 -56.69
CA GLN A 821 -5.04 -76.69 -55.98
C GLN A 821 -4.91 -76.11 -54.56
N PRO A 822 -5.57 -76.70 -53.55
CA PRO A 822 -5.49 -76.21 -52.17
C PRO A 822 -4.07 -76.32 -51.59
N ASP A 823 -3.30 -77.33 -51.98
CA ASP A 823 -1.91 -77.54 -51.51
C ASP A 823 -0.94 -76.46 -52.01
N ALA A 824 -1.32 -75.71 -53.04
CA ALA A 824 -0.54 -74.60 -53.60
C ALA A 824 -0.81 -73.25 -52.89
N ALA A 825 -1.71 -73.22 -51.90
CA ALA A 825 -2.01 -72.01 -51.14
C ALA A 825 -0.78 -71.54 -50.34
N ARG A 826 -0.45 -70.25 -50.46
CA ARG A 826 0.57 -69.60 -49.62
C ARG A 826 -0.06 -68.42 -48.92
N THR A 827 -0.18 -68.53 -47.60
CA THR A 827 -0.65 -67.45 -46.75
C THR A 827 0.52 -66.63 -46.21
N GLY A 828 0.30 -65.33 -46.06
CA GLY A 828 1.31 -64.41 -45.51
C GLY A 828 2.51 -64.17 -46.42
N LEU A 829 2.35 -64.27 -47.75
CA LEU A 829 3.42 -63.95 -48.70
C LEU A 829 3.75 -62.45 -48.64
N THR A 830 4.96 -62.13 -48.20
CA THR A 830 5.45 -60.76 -48.06
C THR A 830 6.22 -60.30 -49.29
N ILE A 831 6.01 -59.05 -49.69
CA ILE A 831 6.86 -58.39 -50.70
C ILE A 831 8.20 -58.03 -50.05
N GLY A 832 9.29 -58.50 -50.66
CA GLY A 832 10.65 -58.24 -50.20
C GLY A 832 11.05 -56.76 -50.26
N PRO A 833 12.15 -56.36 -49.59
CA PRO A 833 12.66 -54.98 -49.64
C PRO A 833 13.12 -54.55 -51.05
N ASP A 834 13.45 -55.52 -51.89
CA ASP A 834 13.74 -55.39 -53.33
C ASP A 834 12.48 -55.24 -54.20
N GLY A 835 11.30 -55.35 -53.59
CA GLY A 835 10.00 -55.20 -54.26
C GLY A 835 9.51 -56.47 -54.96
N ARG A 836 10.16 -57.62 -54.75
CA ARG A 836 9.88 -58.86 -55.48
C ARG A 836 9.21 -59.90 -54.58
N ILE A 837 8.54 -60.87 -55.22
CA ILE A 837 7.91 -62.02 -54.56
C ILE A 837 8.27 -63.34 -55.25
N ASN A 838 8.25 -64.41 -54.47
CA ASN A 838 8.47 -65.77 -54.94
C ASN A 838 7.24 -66.62 -54.61
N TYR A 839 6.63 -67.24 -55.62
CA TYR A 839 5.47 -68.11 -55.44
C TYR A 839 5.58 -69.35 -56.33
N LEU A 840 5.71 -70.53 -55.71
CA LEU A 840 5.92 -71.82 -56.40
C LEU A 840 7.13 -71.77 -57.36
N GLN A 841 6.92 -72.01 -58.66
CA GLN A 841 7.95 -71.91 -59.70
C GLN A 841 8.11 -70.50 -60.28
N ALA A 842 7.21 -69.57 -59.94
CA ALA A 842 7.32 -68.16 -60.32
C ALA A 842 8.22 -67.45 -59.31
N THR A 843 9.52 -67.46 -59.60
CA THR A 843 10.55 -66.74 -58.84
C THR A 843 10.79 -65.36 -59.43
N ASP A 844 11.24 -64.41 -58.59
CA ASP A 844 11.77 -63.11 -58.99
C ASP A 844 10.74 -62.15 -59.63
N VAL A 845 9.45 -62.29 -59.30
CA VAL A 845 8.38 -61.47 -59.88
C VAL A 845 8.31 -60.11 -59.17
N MET A 846 8.44 -59.01 -59.92
CA MET A 846 8.33 -57.65 -59.39
C MET A 846 6.88 -57.37 -58.99
N ALA A 847 6.63 -57.12 -57.71
CA ALA A 847 5.33 -56.75 -57.18
C ALA A 847 5.23 -55.26 -56.82
N SER A 848 6.35 -54.63 -56.47
CA SER A 848 6.40 -53.21 -56.15
C SER A 848 6.01 -52.35 -57.35
N GLY A 849 5.10 -51.40 -57.14
CA GLY A 849 4.58 -50.52 -58.19
C GLY A 849 3.44 -51.11 -59.02
N LEU A 850 3.16 -52.42 -58.91
CA LEU A 850 2.02 -53.05 -59.56
C LEU A 850 0.77 -52.96 -58.68
N THR A 851 -0.39 -52.96 -59.31
CA THR A 851 -1.67 -53.23 -58.65
C THR A 851 -1.86 -54.74 -58.43
N VAL A 852 -2.83 -55.12 -57.60
CA VAL A 852 -3.14 -56.54 -57.34
C VAL A 852 -3.52 -57.28 -58.62
N ASP A 853 -4.25 -56.63 -59.53
CA ASP A 853 -4.69 -57.22 -60.80
C ASP A 853 -3.53 -57.36 -61.79
N GLU A 854 -2.65 -56.36 -61.87
CA GLU A 854 -1.42 -56.43 -62.67
C GLU A 854 -0.49 -57.53 -62.15
N LEU A 855 -0.33 -57.65 -60.82
CA LEU A 855 0.46 -58.71 -60.20
C LEU A 855 -0.11 -60.10 -60.47
N ARG A 856 -1.45 -60.24 -60.43
CA ARG A 856 -2.14 -61.48 -60.77
C ARG A 856 -1.82 -61.91 -62.20
N ALA A 857 -1.91 -60.98 -63.15
CA ALA A 857 -1.59 -61.24 -64.55
C ALA A 857 -0.12 -61.64 -64.74
N GLU A 858 0.83 -60.97 -64.07
CA GLU A 858 2.25 -61.30 -64.14
C GLU A 858 2.57 -62.67 -63.53
N LEU A 859 2.02 -63.00 -62.36
CA LEU A 859 2.18 -64.34 -61.77
C LEU A 859 1.56 -65.43 -62.65
N GLN A 860 0.40 -65.17 -63.25
CA GLN A 860 -0.28 -66.11 -64.15
C GLN A 860 0.56 -66.39 -65.39
N LYS A 861 1.15 -65.35 -65.98
CA LYS A 861 2.08 -65.45 -67.10
C LYS A 861 3.34 -66.22 -66.74
N ALA A 862 3.91 -66.00 -65.55
CA ALA A 862 5.08 -66.71 -65.06
C ALA A 862 4.80 -68.21 -64.82
N LEU A 863 3.63 -68.55 -64.26
CA LEU A 863 3.23 -69.93 -63.98
C LEU A 863 2.71 -70.70 -65.19
N ALA A 864 2.28 -70.03 -66.27
CA ALA A 864 1.78 -70.68 -67.49
C ALA A 864 2.81 -71.61 -68.17
N LYS A 865 4.11 -71.48 -67.85
CA LYS A 865 5.17 -72.38 -68.32
C LYS A 865 5.14 -73.75 -67.63
N TYR A 866 4.56 -73.84 -66.43
CA TYR A 866 4.61 -75.01 -65.57
C TYR A 866 3.22 -75.61 -65.33
N HIS A 867 2.16 -74.81 -65.44
CA HIS A 867 0.78 -75.19 -65.21
C HIS A 867 -0.09 -74.84 -66.42
N LEU A 868 -1.05 -75.71 -66.76
CA LEU A 868 -2.00 -75.46 -67.85
C LEU A 868 -3.11 -74.53 -67.35
N ALA A 869 -3.25 -73.35 -67.96
CA ALA A 869 -4.26 -72.34 -67.62
C ALA A 869 -4.35 -72.02 -66.10
N PRO A 870 -3.25 -71.61 -65.43
CA PRO A 870 -3.27 -71.33 -63.99
C PRO A 870 -4.19 -70.15 -63.70
N GLN A 871 -5.09 -70.27 -62.74
CA GLN A 871 -5.97 -69.18 -62.29
C GLN A 871 -5.60 -68.79 -60.87
N ILE A 872 -5.04 -67.59 -60.70
CA ILE A 872 -4.48 -67.14 -59.43
C ILE A 872 -5.45 -66.20 -58.73
N ILE A 873 -5.67 -66.43 -57.44
CA ILE A 873 -6.43 -65.55 -56.57
C ILE A 873 -5.45 -64.92 -55.58
N ILE A 874 -5.47 -63.59 -55.49
CA ILE A 874 -4.62 -62.83 -54.58
C ILE A 874 -5.53 -62.03 -53.65
N ASN A 875 -5.43 -62.29 -52.35
CA ASN A 875 -6.12 -61.55 -51.31
C ASN A 875 -5.10 -60.78 -50.46
N PRO A 876 -5.08 -59.44 -50.51
CA PRO A 876 -4.21 -58.65 -49.64
C PRO A 876 -4.61 -58.83 -48.17
N SER A 877 -3.67 -59.26 -47.33
CA SER A 877 -3.90 -59.48 -45.90
C SER A 877 -3.55 -58.23 -45.08
N ALA A 878 -2.49 -57.50 -45.48
CA ALA A 878 -2.09 -56.25 -44.82
C ALA A 878 -1.30 -55.31 -45.76
N TYR A 879 -1.69 -54.03 -45.79
CA TYR A 879 -0.92 -52.96 -46.43
C TYR A 879 0.03 -52.32 -45.41
N ARG A 880 1.33 -52.44 -45.64
CA ARG A 880 2.41 -51.92 -44.78
C ARG A 880 3.39 -51.01 -45.53
N SER A 881 3.33 -50.97 -46.85
CA SER A 881 4.26 -50.22 -47.71
C SER A 881 4.06 -48.71 -47.65
N LYS A 882 2.82 -48.24 -47.52
CA LYS A 882 2.48 -46.82 -47.46
C LYS A 882 2.28 -46.39 -46.01
N ARG A 883 2.94 -45.29 -45.62
CA ARG A 883 2.95 -44.80 -44.24
C ARG A 883 2.95 -43.27 -44.18
N TYR A 884 2.57 -42.72 -43.04
CA TYR A 884 2.66 -41.30 -42.70
C TYR A 884 3.20 -41.13 -41.28
N ILE A 885 3.70 -39.94 -40.96
CA ILE A 885 4.39 -39.67 -39.70
C ILE A 885 3.66 -38.56 -38.95
N ILE A 886 3.30 -38.81 -37.68
CA ILE A 886 2.78 -37.81 -36.76
C ILE A 886 3.80 -37.59 -35.64
N LEU A 887 4.28 -36.35 -35.47
CA LEU A 887 5.16 -35.93 -34.39
C LEU A 887 4.59 -34.73 -33.62
N GLY A 888 5.14 -34.51 -32.42
CA GLY A 888 4.79 -33.38 -31.57
C GLY A 888 3.88 -33.74 -30.39
N ASN A 889 3.04 -32.80 -29.95
CA ASN A 889 2.12 -32.93 -28.81
C ASN A 889 0.82 -33.66 -29.17
N VAL A 890 0.98 -34.86 -29.69
CA VAL A 890 -0.10 -35.81 -29.96
C VAL A 890 0.10 -37.03 -29.07
N THR A 891 -0.99 -37.60 -28.55
CA THR A 891 -0.93 -38.73 -27.60
C THR A 891 -0.24 -39.96 -28.22
N GLY A 892 -0.64 -40.32 -29.44
CA GLY A 892 -0.02 -41.36 -30.26
C GLY A 892 0.92 -40.77 -31.30
N LYS A 893 2.11 -40.32 -30.91
CA LYS A 893 3.15 -39.94 -31.87
C LYS A 893 3.82 -41.18 -32.45
N GLY A 894 4.14 -41.16 -33.75
CA GLY A 894 4.80 -42.29 -34.40
C GLY A 894 4.52 -42.38 -35.90
N VAL A 895 4.90 -43.53 -36.45
CA VAL A 895 4.70 -43.91 -37.85
C VAL A 895 3.42 -44.74 -37.95
N TYR A 896 2.53 -44.35 -38.86
CA TYR A 896 1.24 -45.00 -39.08
C TYR A 896 1.14 -45.51 -40.52
N THR A 897 0.46 -46.63 -40.72
CA THR A 897 0.21 -47.19 -42.06
C THR A 897 -1.01 -46.55 -42.72
N LEU A 898 -0.93 -46.36 -44.03
CA LEU A 898 -2.04 -45.94 -44.90
C LEU A 898 -2.68 -47.19 -45.51
N ASP A 899 -3.58 -47.79 -44.75
CA ASP A 899 -4.37 -48.96 -45.13
C ASP A 899 -5.62 -48.61 -45.96
N ARG A 900 -6.13 -47.39 -45.78
CA ARG A 900 -7.33 -46.84 -46.45
C ARG A 900 -7.18 -45.34 -46.65
N PRO A 901 -8.05 -44.71 -47.48
CA PRO A 901 -8.12 -43.27 -47.55
C PRO A 901 -8.29 -42.66 -46.16
N THR A 902 -7.29 -41.91 -45.72
CA THR A 902 -7.23 -41.32 -44.37
C THR A 902 -6.99 -39.81 -44.51
N THR A 903 -7.81 -39.01 -43.84
CA THR A 903 -7.71 -37.54 -43.78
C THR A 903 -6.93 -37.06 -42.55
N ILE A 904 -6.62 -35.76 -42.47
CA ILE A 904 -5.91 -35.17 -41.32
C ILE A 904 -6.66 -35.46 -40.00
N ILE A 905 -7.97 -35.22 -39.94
CA ILE A 905 -8.76 -35.47 -38.71
C ILE A 905 -8.71 -36.94 -38.31
N GLU A 906 -8.94 -37.85 -39.27
CA GLU A 906 -8.91 -39.30 -39.01
C GLU A 906 -7.53 -39.77 -38.56
N SER A 907 -6.47 -39.17 -39.09
CA SER A 907 -5.10 -39.50 -38.70
C SER A 907 -4.81 -39.14 -37.25
N ILE A 908 -5.32 -38.00 -36.77
CA ILE A 908 -5.18 -37.56 -35.38
C ILE A 908 -6.08 -38.38 -34.45
N ALA A 909 -7.27 -38.77 -34.93
CA ALA A 909 -8.13 -39.69 -34.21
C ALA A 909 -7.46 -41.08 -34.03
N LYS A 910 -6.84 -41.62 -35.08
CA LYS A 910 -5.99 -42.83 -35.01
C LYS A 910 -4.82 -42.64 -34.02
N ALA A 911 -4.31 -41.42 -33.90
CA ALA A 911 -3.28 -41.03 -32.93
C ALA A 911 -3.82 -40.70 -31.52
N LYS A 912 -5.08 -41.06 -31.18
CA LYS A 912 -5.71 -40.83 -29.87
C LYS A 912 -5.85 -39.35 -29.47
N GLY A 913 -5.87 -38.44 -30.44
CA GLY A 913 -6.06 -37.01 -30.19
C GLY A 913 -4.82 -36.29 -29.64
N PHE A 914 -4.97 -34.97 -29.49
CA PHE A 914 -3.93 -34.09 -28.95
C PHE A 914 -3.71 -34.31 -27.45
N THR A 915 -2.49 -34.05 -26.98
CA THR A 915 -2.19 -34.08 -25.55
C THR A 915 -2.90 -32.92 -24.85
N SER A 916 -3.73 -33.22 -23.85
CA SER A 916 -4.44 -32.22 -23.04
C SER A 916 -4.02 -32.27 -21.57
N THR A 917 -3.99 -31.11 -20.90
CA THR A 917 -3.89 -31.05 -19.44
C THR A 917 -5.15 -30.41 -18.87
N VAL A 918 -5.62 -30.94 -17.75
CA VAL A 918 -6.75 -30.37 -17.01
C VAL A 918 -6.17 -29.39 -16.00
N GLN A 919 -6.42 -28.09 -16.20
CA GLN A 919 -6.06 -27.04 -15.25
C GLN A 919 -7.36 -26.42 -14.72
N GLY A 920 -7.87 -26.93 -13.60
CA GLY A 920 -9.17 -26.55 -13.06
C GLY A 920 -10.34 -27.21 -13.79
N GLN A 921 -11.38 -26.45 -14.16
CA GLN A 921 -12.57 -26.96 -14.87
C GLN A 921 -12.42 -27.00 -16.40
N ASN A 922 -11.33 -26.46 -16.96
CA ASN A 922 -11.13 -26.39 -18.40
C ASN A 922 -10.00 -27.33 -18.83
N ALA A 923 -10.28 -28.16 -19.84
CA ALA A 923 -9.27 -28.93 -20.55
C ALA A 923 -8.52 -27.98 -21.50
N ALA A 924 -7.22 -27.76 -21.25
CA ALA A 924 -6.37 -26.96 -22.12
C ALA A 924 -5.64 -27.90 -23.10
N LEU A 925 -5.80 -27.63 -24.40
CA LEU A 925 -5.01 -28.24 -25.46
C LEU A 925 -3.56 -27.76 -25.35
N LEU A 926 -2.61 -28.68 -25.24
CA LEU A 926 -1.18 -28.34 -25.16
C LEU A 926 -0.50 -28.26 -26.54
N VAL A 927 -1.27 -27.98 -27.59
CA VAL A 927 -0.79 -27.93 -28.98
C VAL A 927 -0.96 -26.52 -29.54
N ASP A 928 0.09 -26.01 -30.19
CA ASP A 928 0.04 -24.77 -30.95
C ASP A 928 -0.39 -25.06 -32.40
N LEU A 929 -1.70 -24.98 -32.65
CA LEU A 929 -2.28 -25.22 -33.98
C LEU A 929 -1.79 -24.21 -35.02
N SER A 930 -1.44 -22.98 -34.62
CA SER A 930 -0.98 -21.91 -35.53
C SER A 930 0.38 -22.22 -36.17
N ARG A 931 1.22 -22.99 -35.46
CA ARG A 931 2.55 -23.42 -35.93
C ARG A 931 2.58 -24.87 -36.39
N SER A 932 1.44 -25.54 -36.35
CA SER A 932 1.30 -26.89 -36.87
C SER A 932 1.39 -26.86 -38.38
N PHE A 933 2.07 -27.83 -38.98
CA PHE A 933 2.22 -27.89 -40.42
C PHE A 933 2.19 -29.32 -40.94
N LEU A 934 1.69 -29.44 -42.17
CA LEU A 934 1.83 -30.63 -43.00
C LEU A 934 2.97 -30.38 -43.99
N ALA A 935 3.94 -31.28 -44.04
CA ALA A 935 4.96 -31.31 -45.08
C ALA A 935 4.73 -32.53 -45.97
N ARG A 936 4.74 -32.30 -47.27
CA ARG A 936 4.53 -33.33 -48.29
C ARG A 936 5.70 -33.31 -49.25
N ARG A 937 6.18 -34.50 -49.63
CA ARG A 937 7.14 -34.64 -50.71
C ARG A 937 6.45 -34.33 -52.04
N LYS A 938 6.98 -33.36 -52.78
CA LYS A 938 6.55 -33.00 -54.13
C LYS A 938 7.18 -33.95 -55.16
N GLU A 939 6.63 -33.94 -56.37
CA GLU A 939 7.11 -34.78 -57.49
C GLU A 939 8.56 -34.48 -57.89
N ASP A 940 9.05 -33.27 -57.62
CA ASP A 940 10.44 -32.85 -57.81
C ASP A 940 11.43 -33.42 -56.76
N GLY A 941 10.94 -34.23 -55.82
CA GLY A 941 11.72 -34.83 -54.74
C GLY A 941 11.94 -33.91 -53.53
N SER A 942 11.57 -32.63 -53.62
CA SER A 942 11.64 -31.67 -52.52
C SER A 942 10.52 -31.90 -51.50
N VAL A 943 10.77 -31.55 -50.24
CA VAL A 943 9.76 -31.59 -49.18
C VAL A 943 9.23 -30.17 -48.97
N GLY A 944 7.98 -29.95 -49.36
CA GLY A 944 7.33 -28.64 -49.25
C GLY A 944 6.25 -28.62 -48.17
N ARG A 945 6.01 -27.46 -47.56
CA ARG A 945 4.85 -27.26 -46.69
C ARG A 945 3.59 -27.15 -47.53
N VAL A 946 2.55 -27.87 -47.11
CA VAL A 946 1.21 -27.76 -47.67
C VAL A 946 0.45 -26.68 -46.87
N PRO A 947 -0.18 -25.71 -47.54
CA PRO A 947 -0.95 -24.68 -46.85
C PRO A 947 -2.22 -25.31 -46.26
N VAL A 948 -2.20 -25.57 -44.96
CA VAL A 948 -3.34 -26.08 -44.19
C VAL A 948 -3.46 -25.23 -42.93
N ASP A 949 -4.64 -24.63 -42.72
CA ASP A 949 -4.95 -23.94 -41.48
C ASP A 949 -5.54 -24.93 -40.46
N PHE A 950 -4.69 -25.43 -39.56
CA PHE A 950 -5.09 -26.37 -38.50
C PHE A 950 -5.99 -25.73 -37.45
N GLU A 951 -5.90 -24.42 -37.24
CA GLU A 951 -6.77 -23.70 -36.32
C GLU A 951 -8.18 -23.58 -36.90
N ALA A 952 -8.31 -23.24 -38.19
CA ALA A 952 -9.59 -23.28 -38.89
C ALA A 952 -10.22 -24.68 -38.83
N LEU A 953 -9.43 -25.71 -39.08
CA LEU A 953 -9.89 -27.09 -39.13
C LEU A 953 -10.43 -27.57 -37.78
N PHE A 954 -9.67 -27.38 -36.70
CA PHE A 954 -9.98 -27.96 -35.39
C PHE A 954 -10.80 -27.05 -34.45
N LEU A 955 -10.61 -25.73 -34.51
CA LEU A 955 -11.33 -24.79 -33.64
C LEU A 955 -12.57 -24.19 -34.31
N ARG A 956 -12.49 -23.89 -35.62
CA ARG A 956 -13.62 -23.29 -36.36
C ARG A 956 -14.47 -24.33 -37.10
N GLY A 957 -13.99 -25.58 -37.20
CA GLY A 957 -14.70 -26.67 -37.89
C GLY A 957 -14.70 -26.53 -39.41
N ASP A 958 -13.75 -25.81 -39.99
CA ASP A 958 -13.62 -25.65 -41.43
C ASP A 958 -13.07 -26.92 -42.08
N LEU A 959 -13.96 -27.78 -42.57
CA LEU A 959 -13.61 -29.03 -43.22
C LEU A 959 -12.94 -28.84 -44.59
N SER A 960 -12.91 -27.64 -45.17
CA SER A 960 -12.18 -27.40 -46.43
C SER A 960 -10.67 -27.61 -46.25
N GLN A 961 -10.18 -27.49 -45.00
CA GLN A 961 -8.79 -27.73 -44.62
C GLN A 961 -8.48 -29.22 -44.37
N ASN A 962 -9.49 -30.11 -44.39
CA ASN A 962 -9.32 -31.54 -44.08
C ASN A 962 -8.77 -32.33 -45.28
N LEU A 963 -7.51 -32.10 -45.61
CA LEU A 963 -6.86 -32.73 -46.77
C LEU A 963 -6.68 -34.26 -46.59
N PRO A 964 -6.81 -35.08 -47.65
CA PRO A 964 -6.38 -36.48 -47.63
C PRO A 964 -4.85 -36.59 -47.51
N LEU A 965 -4.39 -37.56 -46.73
CA LEU A 965 -2.96 -37.83 -46.57
C LEU A 965 -2.38 -38.62 -47.75
N ALA A 966 -1.12 -38.35 -48.06
CA ALA A 966 -0.30 -39.05 -49.02
C ALA A 966 0.81 -39.86 -48.32
N PRO A 967 1.38 -40.89 -48.98
CA PRO A 967 2.53 -41.60 -48.45
C PRO A 967 3.70 -40.65 -48.16
N GLU A 968 4.37 -40.88 -47.04
CA GLU A 968 5.47 -40.07 -46.51
C GLU A 968 5.09 -38.64 -46.13
N ASP A 969 3.79 -38.35 -45.96
CA ASP A 969 3.33 -37.11 -45.34
C ASP A 969 3.83 -37.00 -43.89
N TYR A 970 4.28 -35.79 -43.54
CA TYR A 970 4.84 -35.45 -42.25
C TYR A 970 3.97 -34.39 -41.56
N LEU A 971 3.32 -34.79 -40.47
CA LEU A 971 2.50 -33.92 -39.62
C LEU A 971 3.27 -33.59 -38.35
N PHE A 972 3.44 -32.29 -38.08
CA PHE A 972 4.13 -31.82 -36.89
C PHE A 972 3.26 -30.85 -36.09
N PHE A 973 3.02 -31.20 -34.83
CA PHE A 973 2.21 -30.44 -33.88
C PHE A 973 3.08 -29.96 -32.72
N PRO A 974 3.70 -28.78 -32.79
CA PRO A 974 4.56 -28.31 -31.70
C PRO A 974 3.79 -28.21 -30.38
N ALA A 975 4.48 -28.53 -29.28
CA ALA A 975 3.97 -28.20 -27.97
C ALA A 975 3.71 -26.70 -27.89
N THR A 976 2.63 -26.29 -27.22
CA THR A 976 2.44 -24.90 -26.82
C THR A 976 3.63 -24.54 -25.94
N GLY A 977 4.66 -23.92 -26.51
CA GLY A 977 5.64 -23.19 -25.72
C GLY A 977 4.83 -22.15 -24.98
N LEU A 978 4.72 -22.29 -23.65
CA LEU A 978 3.82 -21.52 -22.80
C LEU A 978 3.80 -20.09 -23.32
N GLN A 979 2.68 -19.70 -23.96
CA GLN A 979 2.52 -18.33 -24.38
C GLN A 979 2.41 -17.58 -23.06
N GLU A 980 3.40 -16.76 -22.75
CA GLU A 980 3.58 -16.18 -21.42
C GLU A 980 3.68 -14.67 -21.55
N VAL A 981 3.03 -13.99 -20.62
CA VAL A 981 3.22 -12.56 -20.38
C VAL A 981 4.01 -12.43 -19.09
N TYR A 982 5.02 -11.57 -19.10
CA TYR A 982 5.85 -11.30 -17.93
C TYR A 982 5.28 -10.11 -17.16
N VAL A 983 4.84 -10.32 -15.93
CA VAL A 983 4.37 -9.23 -15.06
C VAL A 983 5.43 -8.96 -14.00
N VAL A 984 6.01 -7.76 -14.04
CA VAL A 984 7.16 -7.36 -13.21
C VAL A 984 6.99 -5.96 -12.63
N GLY A 985 7.76 -5.64 -11.58
CA GLY A 985 7.70 -4.35 -10.89
C GLY A 985 6.85 -4.37 -9.62
N GLU A 986 6.18 -3.25 -9.34
CA GLU A 986 5.37 -3.02 -8.12
C GLU A 986 4.01 -3.73 -8.15
N VAL A 987 4.05 -5.06 -8.25
CA VAL A 987 2.91 -5.99 -8.20
C VAL A 987 3.10 -6.91 -7.01
N ARG A 988 2.01 -7.37 -6.37
CA ARG A 988 2.11 -8.20 -5.15
C ARG A 988 2.88 -9.51 -5.36
N ALA A 989 2.69 -10.17 -6.51
CA ALA A 989 3.43 -11.37 -6.87
C ALA A 989 3.99 -11.26 -8.30
N PRO A 990 5.18 -10.67 -8.52
CA PRO A 990 5.77 -10.61 -9.86
C PRO A 990 6.03 -12.02 -10.42
N GLY A 991 5.87 -12.22 -11.73
CA GLY A 991 6.13 -13.50 -12.40
C GLY A 991 5.33 -13.69 -13.68
N LEU A 992 5.28 -14.95 -14.13
CA LEU A 992 4.68 -15.36 -15.41
C LEU A 992 3.16 -15.48 -15.30
N VAL A 993 2.45 -15.02 -16.33
CA VAL A 993 1.02 -15.21 -16.50
C VAL A 993 0.79 -15.94 -17.83
N PRO A 994 0.00 -17.04 -17.84
CA PRO A 994 -0.34 -17.71 -19.08
C PRO A 994 -1.16 -16.76 -19.96
N PHE A 995 -0.73 -16.62 -21.22
CA PHE A 995 -1.38 -15.78 -22.21
C PHE A 995 -2.64 -16.45 -22.74
N THR A 996 -3.73 -15.70 -22.75
CA THR A 996 -4.98 -16.04 -23.44
C THR A 996 -5.33 -14.92 -24.41
N ALA A 997 -6.10 -15.21 -25.48
CA ALA A 997 -6.43 -14.23 -26.51
C ALA A 997 -7.15 -12.96 -25.97
N ASP A 998 -7.82 -13.09 -24.83
CA ASP A 998 -8.53 -12.00 -24.16
C ASP A 998 -7.76 -11.40 -22.96
N LEU A 999 -6.50 -11.79 -22.76
CA LEU A 999 -5.70 -11.28 -21.64
C LEU A 999 -5.37 -9.80 -21.85
N THR A 1000 -5.67 -9.00 -20.83
CA THR A 1000 -5.42 -7.57 -20.81
C THR A 1000 -4.35 -7.17 -19.79
N ALA A 1001 -3.82 -5.96 -19.91
CA ALA A 1001 -2.75 -5.45 -19.06
C ALA A 1001 -3.18 -5.36 -17.59
N LEU A 1002 -4.38 -4.84 -17.31
CA LEU A 1002 -4.90 -4.82 -15.94
C LEU A 1002 -5.29 -6.23 -15.47
N GLY A 1003 -5.88 -7.05 -16.35
CA GLY A 1003 -6.22 -8.45 -16.05
C GLY A 1003 -5.01 -9.29 -15.63
N ALA A 1004 -3.87 -9.13 -16.31
CA ALA A 1004 -2.62 -9.80 -15.98
C ALA A 1004 -2.07 -9.39 -14.61
N VAL A 1005 -2.16 -8.09 -14.25
CA VAL A 1005 -1.73 -7.60 -12.93
C VAL A 1005 -2.65 -8.10 -11.82
N ILE A 1006 -3.97 -8.12 -12.04
CA ILE A 1006 -4.95 -8.65 -11.08
C ILE A 1006 -4.73 -10.15 -10.85
N GLY A 1007 -4.47 -10.92 -11.92
CA GLY A 1007 -4.15 -12.34 -11.84
C GLY A 1007 -2.89 -12.66 -11.01
N ARG A 1008 -2.02 -11.68 -10.79
CA ARG A 1008 -0.82 -11.76 -9.92
C ARG A 1008 -1.00 -11.08 -8.56
N GLY A 1009 -2.25 -10.95 -8.10
CA GLY A 1009 -2.59 -10.40 -6.78
C GLY A 1009 -2.73 -8.87 -6.75
N GLY A 1010 -2.67 -8.19 -7.89
CA GLY A 1010 -2.88 -6.76 -8.00
C GLY A 1010 -1.66 -5.90 -7.63
N PHE A 1011 -1.87 -4.59 -7.65
CA PHE A 1011 -0.83 -3.58 -7.39
C PHE A 1011 -0.37 -3.55 -5.92
N THR A 1012 0.89 -3.21 -5.68
CA THR A 1012 1.36 -2.79 -4.33
C THR A 1012 0.91 -1.35 -4.02
N GLU A 1013 1.00 -0.92 -2.77
CA GLU A 1013 0.66 0.46 -2.37
C GLU A 1013 1.63 1.51 -2.94
N ARG A 1014 2.84 1.06 -3.26
CA ARG A 1014 3.93 1.85 -3.84
C ARG A 1014 3.86 1.95 -5.37
N ALA A 1015 2.98 1.18 -6.00
CA ALA A 1015 2.80 1.13 -7.44
C ALA A 1015 2.27 2.45 -8.02
N TYR A 1016 2.79 2.82 -9.19
CA TYR A 1016 2.34 3.98 -9.94
C TYR A 1016 1.29 3.57 -10.97
N LYS A 1017 0.03 3.52 -10.52
CA LYS A 1017 -1.12 3.03 -11.31
C LYS A 1017 -1.41 3.84 -12.57
N SER A 1018 -1.03 5.11 -12.61
CA SER A 1018 -1.25 5.97 -13.79
C SER A 1018 -0.26 5.74 -14.92
N ARG A 1019 0.78 4.90 -14.71
CA ARG A 1019 1.81 4.66 -15.72
C ARG A 1019 2.28 3.21 -15.68
N LEU A 1020 1.41 2.32 -16.13
CA LEU A 1020 1.76 0.94 -16.44
C LEU A 1020 2.51 0.92 -17.78
N LEU A 1021 3.66 0.26 -17.84
CA LEU A 1021 4.44 0.16 -19.07
C LEU A 1021 4.27 -1.25 -19.64
N VAL A 1022 3.86 -1.36 -20.91
CA VAL A 1022 3.84 -2.63 -21.63
C VAL A 1022 4.92 -2.59 -22.69
N LEU A 1023 5.87 -3.51 -22.63
CA LEU A 1023 6.94 -3.63 -23.62
C LEU A 1023 6.57 -4.76 -24.58
N ARG A 1024 6.49 -4.44 -25.87
CA ARG A 1024 6.23 -5.39 -26.95
C ARG A 1024 7.44 -5.51 -27.87
N GLY A 1025 7.66 -6.69 -28.44
CA GLY A 1025 8.72 -6.94 -29.41
C GLY A 1025 10.03 -7.46 -28.80
N SER A 1026 11.12 -7.35 -29.55
CA SER A 1026 12.44 -7.87 -29.14
C SER A 1026 13.07 -6.99 -28.06
N LEU A 1027 13.78 -7.58 -27.10
CA LEU A 1027 14.57 -6.86 -26.08
C LEU A 1027 15.62 -5.91 -26.68
N THR A 1028 16.02 -6.13 -27.93
CA THR A 1028 16.94 -5.26 -28.69
C THR A 1028 16.29 -4.00 -29.25
N ARG A 1029 14.96 -4.01 -29.47
CA ARG A 1029 14.15 -2.88 -29.94
C ARG A 1029 12.74 -2.99 -29.34
N PRO A 1030 12.56 -2.71 -28.04
CA PRO A 1030 11.26 -2.79 -27.41
C PRO A 1030 10.38 -1.60 -27.83
N GLU A 1031 9.11 -1.87 -28.10
CA GLU A 1031 8.07 -0.85 -28.30
C GLU A 1031 7.33 -0.64 -26.97
N PRO A 1032 7.51 0.52 -26.30
CA PRO A 1032 6.85 0.80 -25.04
C PRO A 1032 5.47 1.41 -25.25
N PHE A 1033 4.45 0.79 -24.67
CA PHE A 1033 3.10 1.32 -24.54
C PHE A 1033 2.87 1.77 -23.10
N VAL A 1034 2.26 2.94 -22.92
CA VAL A 1034 1.89 3.45 -21.60
C VAL A 1034 0.38 3.28 -21.42
N VAL A 1035 -0.01 2.60 -20.35
CA VAL A 1035 -1.41 2.32 -20.00
C VAL A 1035 -1.71 2.95 -18.64
N ASP A 1036 -2.75 3.77 -18.54
CA ASP A 1036 -3.23 4.30 -17.26
C ASP A 1036 -4.25 3.33 -16.65
N ALA A 1037 -3.83 2.61 -15.61
CA ALA A 1037 -4.71 1.67 -14.91
C ALA A 1037 -5.78 2.38 -14.06
N ASN A 1038 -5.58 3.63 -13.63
CA ASN A 1038 -6.60 4.36 -12.88
C ASN A 1038 -7.78 4.74 -13.76
N ASP A 1039 -7.54 5.06 -15.03
CA ASP A 1039 -8.61 5.39 -15.97
C ASP A 1039 -9.45 4.15 -16.31
N ILE A 1040 -8.82 2.99 -16.44
CA ILE A 1040 -9.51 1.71 -16.63
C ILE A 1040 -10.32 1.34 -15.37
N LEU A 1041 -9.73 1.45 -14.17
CA LEU A 1041 -10.42 1.16 -12.90
C LEU A 1041 -11.60 2.11 -12.63
N LYS A 1042 -11.58 3.34 -13.16
CA LYS A 1042 -12.67 4.31 -13.08
C LYS A 1042 -13.67 4.20 -14.24
N ALA A 1043 -13.56 3.17 -15.07
CA ALA A 1043 -14.38 2.93 -16.26
C ALA A 1043 -14.36 4.10 -17.28
N ARG A 1044 -13.23 4.81 -17.38
CA ARG A 1044 -13.01 5.93 -18.31
C ARG A 1044 -12.22 5.54 -19.56
N GLY A 1045 -11.57 4.36 -19.56
CA GLY A 1045 -10.78 3.85 -20.67
C GLY A 1045 -10.93 2.34 -20.85
N THR A 1046 -10.64 1.85 -22.07
CA THR A 1046 -10.63 0.42 -22.40
C THR A 1046 -9.30 -0.21 -21.98
N ASP A 1047 -9.34 -1.44 -21.47
CA ASP A 1047 -8.15 -2.15 -21.05
C ASP A 1047 -7.29 -2.58 -22.24
N PHE A 1048 -5.97 -2.48 -22.08
CA PHE A 1048 -5.02 -2.73 -23.16
C PHE A 1048 -4.85 -4.24 -23.37
N LYS A 1049 -5.17 -4.75 -24.56
CA LYS A 1049 -4.98 -6.17 -24.90
C LYS A 1049 -3.49 -6.49 -25.06
N LEU A 1050 -3.06 -7.52 -24.34
CA LEU A 1050 -1.69 -7.99 -24.38
C LEU A 1050 -1.48 -8.92 -25.58
N SER A 1051 -0.21 -9.12 -25.93
CA SER A 1051 0.25 -10.10 -26.90
C SER A 1051 1.23 -11.06 -26.25
N ASN A 1052 1.42 -12.21 -26.89
CA ASN A 1052 2.35 -13.21 -26.42
C ASN A 1052 3.76 -12.61 -26.25
N ARG A 1053 4.40 -12.89 -25.10
CA ARG A 1053 5.72 -12.35 -24.68
C ARG A 1053 5.78 -10.87 -24.37
N ASP A 1054 4.64 -10.20 -24.24
CA ASP A 1054 4.64 -8.84 -23.70
C ASP A 1054 5.16 -8.82 -22.24
N ILE A 1055 5.86 -7.75 -21.89
CA ILE A 1055 6.32 -7.50 -20.52
C ILE A 1055 5.51 -6.34 -19.95
N VAL A 1056 4.68 -6.63 -18.95
CA VAL A 1056 3.96 -5.63 -18.17
C VAL A 1056 4.83 -5.23 -16.99
N TYR A 1057 5.36 -4.00 -17.05
CA TYR A 1057 6.17 -3.40 -16.00
C TYR A 1057 5.39 -2.34 -15.23
N VAL A 1058 5.26 -2.55 -13.93
CA VAL A 1058 4.60 -1.62 -13.00
C VAL A 1058 5.66 -0.78 -12.30
N SER A 1059 5.70 0.51 -12.63
CA SER A 1059 6.65 1.46 -12.03
C SER A 1059 6.32 1.78 -10.58
N ARG A 1060 7.32 2.16 -9.78
CA ARG A 1060 7.13 2.75 -8.44
C ARG A 1060 6.79 4.23 -8.55
N LYS A 1061 6.01 4.77 -7.59
CA LYS A 1061 5.77 6.23 -7.49
C LYS A 1061 7.11 6.98 -7.33
N PRO A 1062 7.34 8.10 -8.06
CA PRO A 1062 8.60 8.85 -7.99
C PRO A 1062 8.94 9.36 -6.59
N TRP A 1063 7.92 9.67 -5.78
CA TRP A 1063 8.08 10.19 -4.41
C TRP A 1063 7.94 9.12 -3.31
N ALA A 1064 7.77 7.84 -3.65
CA ALA A 1064 7.63 6.79 -2.63
C ALA A 1064 8.81 6.73 -1.65
N LYS A 1065 10.03 7.05 -2.13
CA LYS A 1065 11.23 7.10 -1.28
C LYS A 1065 11.22 8.28 -0.31
N ALA A 1066 10.64 9.42 -0.71
CA ALA A 1066 10.47 10.57 0.16
C ALA A 1066 9.42 10.30 1.24
N GLU A 1067 8.32 9.63 0.88
CA GLU A 1067 7.27 9.19 1.80
C GLU A 1067 7.81 8.18 2.83
N GLU A 1068 8.60 7.20 2.39
CA GLU A 1068 9.31 6.25 3.26
C GLU A 1068 10.31 6.94 4.21
N MET A 1069 11.08 7.91 3.70
CA MET A 1069 11.99 8.70 4.53
C MET A 1069 11.25 9.57 5.54
N LEU A 1070 10.10 10.14 5.16
CA LEU A 1070 9.26 10.93 6.05
C LEU A 1070 8.64 10.06 7.15
N GLU A 1071 8.08 8.91 6.81
CA GLU A 1071 7.54 7.96 7.80
C GLU A 1071 8.62 7.49 8.76
N THR A 1072 9.80 7.11 8.25
CA THR A 1072 10.93 6.68 9.08
C THR A 1072 11.39 7.81 9.99
N ALA A 1073 11.53 9.04 9.46
CA ALA A 1073 11.91 10.20 10.25
C ALA A 1073 10.87 10.54 11.34
N ILE A 1074 9.56 10.44 11.03
CA ILE A 1074 8.49 10.63 12.01
C ILE A 1074 8.54 9.54 13.07
N LEU A 1075 8.76 8.28 12.69
CA LEU A 1075 8.81 7.15 13.61
C LEU A 1075 10.04 7.24 14.52
N ASP A 1076 11.20 7.59 13.99
CA ASP A 1076 12.43 7.76 14.74
C ASP A 1076 12.37 9.00 15.63
N PHE A 1077 11.77 10.09 15.13
CA PHE A 1077 11.51 11.28 15.95
C PHE A 1077 10.53 10.97 17.09
N THR A 1078 9.43 10.29 16.82
CA THR A 1078 8.45 9.94 17.87
C THR A 1078 9.06 8.96 18.88
N ARG A 1079 9.85 7.96 18.44
CA ARG A 1079 10.61 7.09 19.34
C ARG A 1079 11.62 7.88 20.17
N ALA A 1080 12.41 8.76 19.57
CA ALA A 1080 13.39 9.57 20.29
C ALA A 1080 12.72 10.54 21.27
N ALA A 1081 11.59 11.15 20.88
CA ALA A 1081 10.80 12.04 21.73
C ALA A 1081 10.15 11.27 22.89
N VAL A 1082 9.60 10.08 22.63
CA VAL A 1082 9.01 9.21 23.67
C VAL A 1082 10.09 8.71 24.60
N ILE A 1083 11.23 8.20 24.11
CA ILE A 1083 12.38 7.75 24.91
C ILE A 1083 12.97 8.91 25.72
N GLY A 1084 13.09 10.10 25.12
CA GLY A 1084 13.57 11.30 25.80
C GLY A 1084 12.62 11.76 26.90
N PHE A 1085 11.31 11.76 26.62
CA PHE A 1085 10.28 12.13 27.58
C PHE A 1085 10.16 11.10 28.72
N THR A 1086 10.13 9.80 28.42
CA THR A 1086 10.09 8.75 29.45
C THR A 1086 11.38 8.71 30.26
N GLY A 1087 12.54 8.89 29.64
CA GLY A 1087 13.83 8.95 30.34
C GLY A 1087 13.96 10.15 31.29
N GLN A 1088 13.34 11.29 30.98
CA GLN A 1088 13.39 12.49 31.83
C GLN A 1088 12.28 12.53 32.90
N HIS A 1089 11.12 11.94 32.64
CA HIS A 1089 9.97 12.02 33.56
C HIS A 1089 9.67 10.71 34.30
N ILE A 1090 10.29 9.60 33.92
CA ILE A 1090 10.02 8.26 34.46
C ILE A 1090 11.35 7.51 34.68
N GLY A 1091 12.00 7.73 35.82
CA GLY A 1091 12.94 6.75 36.40
C GLY A 1091 12.52 6.45 37.84
N PRO A 1092 12.92 5.33 38.49
CA PRO A 1092 13.58 4.10 38.07
C PRO A 1092 12.65 2.87 38.29
N PHE A 1093 11.42 2.89 37.79
CA PHE A 1093 10.40 1.88 38.16
C PHE A 1093 10.12 0.79 37.11
N ILE A 1094 10.79 0.79 35.96
CA ILE A 1094 10.59 -0.25 34.94
C ILE A 1094 11.96 -0.72 34.46
N LYS A 1095 12.34 -1.94 34.86
CA LYS A 1095 13.63 -2.58 34.54
C LYS A 1095 13.63 -3.35 33.20
N GLU A 1096 12.50 -3.40 32.48
CA GLU A 1096 12.45 -4.00 31.14
C GLU A 1096 11.69 -3.11 30.14
N PRO A 1097 12.18 -2.97 28.90
CA PRO A 1097 11.52 -2.17 27.88
C PRO A 1097 10.18 -2.80 27.49
N LEU A 1098 9.10 -2.02 27.61
CA LEU A 1098 7.73 -2.45 27.32
C LEU A 1098 7.43 -2.67 25.83
N ILE A 1099 8.40 -2.48 24.93
CA ILE A 1099 8.23 -2.70 23.49
C ILE A 1099 9.55 -3.26 22.91
N LYS A 1100 9.46 -4.47 22.33
CA LYS A 1100 10.47 -5.03 21.42
C LYS A 1100 10.23 -4.55 20.00
#